data_AF-A0AA48HVR6-F1
#
_entry.id   AF-A0AA48HVR6-F1
#
_cell.length_a   1.000
_cell.length_b   1.000
_cell.length_c   1.000
_cell.angle_alpha   90.00
_cell.angle_beta   90.00
_cell.angle_gamma   90.00
#
_symmetry.space_group_name_H-M   'P 1'
#
loop_
_entity.id
_entity.type
_entity.pdbx_description
1 polymer ?
#
loop_
_entity_poly.entity_id
_entity_poly.type
_entity_poly.pdbx_seq_one_letter_code
_entity_poly.pdbx_strand_id
1 'polypeptide(L)'
;MNSKRFALCAIALALAGCGTGSDSDNNPNSRGSIALQGIAQTGETLTATVSDPDGISGAVSYIWYADGEIIEGASGASFTLTDAQIGLPITVQAFYTDNIGINESHISTATDDVAAIPFEGSVGIEGDALVGATLTATVSDDNGLENAVIAYQWYADDMMITDAVQASLLLTEQEFGKVISVQVNYTDDRGFTESLQSPATDVVSRVNTPGSVIIVGTPTVGNVLQVEVEDEDGASGDISYQWYANGEVIAGAESATYTVESAYVGQVLTVMVTYVDDNGFAEEILSEPTIEVANVAVDEAGSIAIIGEKPYLSSATLMAQISDNNGVDEANVSYIWFADEVEIEGANDKSFTPAEQAGAVISVMASYTDNDGFSDTVSATLDGVIFTQVVSDAIALTNAVNSGLSDSSVIGLNSNVYTELDEISLTTGVVLKAVEEQTPVITGEICIHVADGVSGAGIEGIAFSDIDIKPESTCATEQDAIIYSEGESFVFTQNTLSDDQSELNQSEMHWLMIAGNDALIERNSFSGRNHAEKGAVIKLASSGSGHVIQYNLFSNSSDNPNFDDSSLYLINLGSTTGSDSADMANFTVQYNRVENFVTGRRMMRVQTSGATIHGNTVVDVNGGISLEDGGFNTVTDNIIIRTTDIDSSNDRPSGVLMTPMGHTVENNYIAGIRSTNKEAGGIVFTANPFSQADGGVPNAGNQAILDGTGDLTLSVKNNTVLNSIQPIVFSTEIGSRAPVGDCDELTADNSPVLYGLTKNFFVIDFDANLIANGLNDDPLAQGLFLPFDASSSDHSFEYDCDLINHGESLFSNNFGFSDSYASGDVEDDYWVDIRNINGNGSFESDGAVDQDPAANGKEAPELVTADNTLTETDPNGAQAIAGAKGLYYITADQVGAGSTWMANDD
;
A
#
# COMPACT_ATOMS: atom_id res chain seq x y z
N MET A 1 -6.20 -43.21 -26.30
CA MET A 1 -5.01 -43.99 -25.88
C MET A 1 -4.59 -43.51 -24.49
N ASN A 2 -4.84 -44.29 -23.43
CA ASN A 2 -3.87 -44.51 -22.35
C ASN A 2 -4.41 -45.54 -21.33
N SER A 3 -3.53 -46.45 -20.96
CA SER A 3 -3.74 -47.64 -20.15
C SER A 3 -4.12 -47.33 -18.70
N LYS A 4 -5.11 -48.06 -18.16
CA LYS A 4 -5.02 -48.65 -16.81
C LYS A 4 -5.54 -50.08 -16.83
N ARG A 5 -4.62 -51.04 -16.92
CA ARG A 5 -4.82 -52.39 -16.39
C ARG A 5 -4.29 -52.38 -14.95
N PHE A 6 -5.08 -52.85 -14.00
CA PHE A 6 -4.57 -53.58 -12.84
C PHE A 6 -5.48 -54.77 -12.56
N ALA A 7 -4.84 -55.92 -12.36
CA ALA A 7 -5.46 -57.23 -12.23
C ALA A 7 -5.78 -57.54 -10.76
N LEU A 8 -6.87 -58.24 -10.51
CA LEU A 8 -6.97 -59.12 -9.34
C LEU A 8 -7.69 -60.44 -9.70
N CYS A 9 -6.85 -61.48 -9.82
CA CYS A 9 -7.02 -62.87 -9.42
C CYS A 9 -8.42 -63.50 -9.17
N ALA A 10 -8.59 -64.62 -9.90
CA ALA A 10 -8.77 -65.98 -9.35
C ALA A 10 -10.20 -66.54 -9.15
N ILE A 11 -10.43 -67.67 -9.87
CA ILE A 11 -11.36 -68.79 -9.60
C ILE A 11 -12.82 -68.47 -9.96
N ALA A 12 -13.40 -69.02 -11.04
CA ALA A 12 -13.58 -70.47 -11.20
C ALA A 12 -13.38 -70.98 -12.63
N LEU A 13 -12.39 -71.87 -12.75
CA LEU A 13 -12.42 -72.99 -13.70
C LEU A 13 -13.37 -74.04 -13.12
N ALA A 14 -14.41 -74.45 -13.86
CA ALA A 14 -14.96 -75.81 -13.77
C ALA A 14 -15.85 -76.15 -14.99
N LEU A 15 -15.32 -77.08 -15.79
CA LEU A 15 -15.97 -78.09 -16.64
C LEU A 15 -16.14 -77.85 -18.15
N ALA A 16 -15.10 -78.28 -18.87
CA ALA A 16 -15.26 -79.11 -20.06
C ALA A 16 -15.59 -80.57 -19.63
N GLY A 17 -16.55 -81.20 -20.31
CA GLY A 17 -16.60 -82.65 -20.55
C GLY A 17 -16.70 -83.60 -19.35
N CYS A 18 -17.93 -83.89 -18.93
CA CYS A 18 -18.37 -85.24 -18.56
C CYS A 18 -19.78 -85.37 -19.18
N GLY A 19 -19.99 -86.21 -20.18
CA GLY A 19 -20.20 -87.63 -19.95
C GLY A 19 -21.70 -87.90 -19.98
N THR A 20 -22.17 -88.51 -21.06
CA THR A 20 -23.44 -89.24 -21.08
C THR A 20 -23.46 -90.23 -19.92
N GLY A 21 -24.38 -90.06 -18.98
CA GLY A 21 -24.62 -91.02 -17.92
C GLY A 21 -24.96 -90.35 -16.59
N SER A 22 -26.25 -90.30 -16.28
CA SER A 22 -26.83 -90.24 -14.94
C SER A 22 -25.85 -89.94 -13.80
N ASP A 23 -25.83 -88.69 -13.33
CA ASP A 23 -25.87 -88.53 -11.88
C ASP A 23 -27.33 -88.36 -11.48
N SER A 24 -27.83 -89.44 -10.92
CA SER A 24 -29.09 -89.51 -10.19
C SER A 24 -28.92 -88.76 -8.87
N ASP A 25 -28.87 -87.43 -8.93
CA ASP A 25 -29.18 -86.60 -7.78
C ASP A 25 -30.66 -86.28 -7.85
N ASN A 26 -31.38 -86.73 -6.83
CA ASN A 26 -32.82 -86.72 -6.72
C ASN A 26 -33.36 -85.30 -6.42
N ASN A 27 -32.82 -84.28 -7.09
CA ASN A 27 -33.27 -82.89 -7.00
C ASN A 27 -33.95 -82.50 -8.32
N PRO A 28 -35.29 -82.36 -8.35
CA PRO A 28 -36.07 -82.20 -9.59
C PRO A 28 -35.98 -80.80 -10.24
N ASN A 29 -34.95 -80.00 -9.94
CA ASN A 29 -34.91 -78.59 -10.33
C ASN A 29 -34.28 -78.33 -11.72
N SER A 30 -34.95 -77.51 -12.53
CA SER A 30 -34.57 -77.04 -13.85
C SER A 30 -34.17 -75.57 -13.81
N ARG A 31 -32.89 -75.27 -14.07
CA ARG A 31 -32.32 -73.92 -13.98
C ARG A 31 -33.06 -72.88 -14.85
N GLY A 32 -33.45 -71.75 -14.28
CA GLY A 32 -34.06 -70.65 -15.03
C GLY A 32 -33.08 -69.75 -15.78
N SER A 33 -33.60 -68.72 -16.44
CA SER A 33 -32.85 -67.78 -17.29
C SER A 33 -33.44 -66.37 -17.25
N ILE A 34 -32.61 -65.37 -17.58
CA ILE A 34 -32.99 -63.95 -17.65
C ILE A 34 -32.69 -63.43 -19.05
N ALA A 35 -33.67 -62.78 -19.66
CA ALA A 35 -33.52 -62.06 -20.93
C ALA A 35 -33.72 -60.56 -20.71
N LEU A 36 -32.79 -59.75 -21.23
CA LEU A 36 -32.95 -58.29 -21.30
C LEU A 36 -33.62 -57.91 -22.64
N GLN A 37 -34.61 -57.04 -22.57
CA GLN A 37 -35.28 -56.42 -23.72
C GLN A 37 -35.14 -54.90 -23.66
N GLY A 38 -35.04 -54.25 -24.82
CA GLY A 38 -34.81 -52.81 -24.94
C GLY A 38 -33.57 -52.52 -25.78
N ILE A 39 -33.29 -51.25 -26.00
CA ILE A 39 -32.11 -50.79 -26.74
C ILE A 39 -31.13 -50.23 -25.71
N ALA A 40 -29.87 -50.63 -25.77
CA ALA A 40 -28.81 -50.07 -24.95
C ALA A 40 -28.42 -48.70 -25.51
N GLN A 41 -29.25 -47.69 -25.23
CA GLN A 41 -29.07 -46.31 -25.65
C GLN A 41 -29.56 -45.37 -24.54
N THR A 42 -28.89 -44.25 -24.37
CA THR A 42 -29.22 -43.26 -23.32
C THR A 42 -30.65 -42.76 -23.47
N GLY A 43 -31.38 -42.66 -22.36
CA GLY A 43 -32.82 -42.33 -22.33
C GLY A 43 -33.76 -43.51 -22.58
N GLU A 44 -33.29 -44.60 -23.17
CA GLU A 44 -34.07 -45.82 -23.38
C GLU A 44 -34.18 -46.67 -22.11
N THR A 45 -35.18 -47.55 -22.05
CA THR A 45 -35.43 -48.41 -20.89
C THR A 45 -35.19 -49.88 -21.21
N LEU A 46 -34.32 -50.52 -20.44
CA LEU A 46 -34.11 -51.97 -20.46
C LEU A 46 -35.10 -52.64 -19.51
N THR A 47 -35.64 -53.79 -19.90
CA THR A 47 -36.59 -54.60 -19.10
C THR A 47 -36.11 -56.05 -19.00
N ALA A 48 -36.04 -56.55 -17.77
CA ALA A 48 -35.61 -57.90 -17.43
C ALA A 48 -36.82 -58.85 -17.36
N THR A 49 -36.79 -59.91 -18.17
CA THR A 49 -37.78 -61.00 -18.10
C THR A 49 -37.12 -62.26 -17.56
N VAL A 50 -37.67 -62.81 -16.48
CA VAL A 50 -37.19 -64.06 -15.87
C VAL A 50 -38.11 -65.21 -16.27
N SER A 51 -37.52 -66.33 -16.71
CA SER A 51 -38.26 -67.53 -17.10
C SER A 51 -37.62 -68.76 -16.49
N ASP A 52 -38.46 -69.62 -15.91
CA ASP A 52 -38.06 -70.87 -15.27
C ASP A 52 -38.93 -72.04 -15.77
N PRO A 53 -38.37 -73.19 -16.20
CA PRO A 53 -39.15 -74.34 -16.68
C PRO A 53 -40.07 -74.97 -15.63
N ASP A 54 -39.70 -74.91 -14.34
CA ASP A 54 -40.54 -75.37 -13.24
C ASP A 54 -41.57 -74.30 -12.81
N GLY A 55 -41.40 -73.09 -13.35
CA GLY A 55 -42.23 -71.90 -13.14
C GLY A 55 -41.89 -71.17 -11.84
N ILE A 56 -42.37 -69.94 -11.69
CA ILE A 56 -41.92 -69.04 -10.61
C ILE A 56 -43.06 -68.79 -9.62
N SER A 57 -42.85 -69.14 -8.33
CA SER A 57 -43.82 -68.90 -7.25
C SER A 57 -43.33 -67.84 -6.27
N GLY A 58 -43.22 -66.59 -6.73
CA GLY A 58 -42.79 -65.50 -5.84
C GLY A 58 -42.57 -64.18 -6.56
N ALA A 59 -42.27 -63.14 -5.78
CA ALA A 59 -41.78 -61.88 -6.34
C ALA A 59 -40.32 -62.06 -6.78
N VAL A 60 -39.96 -61.42 -7.88
CA VAL A 60 -38.57 -61.37 -8.39
C VAL A 60 -37.95 -60.05 -7.93
N SER A 61 -36.77 -60.11 -7.31
CA SER A 61 -35.97 -58.92 -7.00
C SER A 61 -34.80 -58.78 -7.96
N TYR A 62 -34.45 -57.55 -8.33
CA TYR A 62 -33.43 -57.25 -9.33
C TYR A 62 -32.30 -56.40 -8.74
N ILE A 63 -31.09 -56.57 -9.27
CA ILE A 63 -29.95 -55.67 -9.09
C ILE A 63 -29.35 -55.44 -10.47
N TRP A 64 -29.25 -54.18 -10.90
CA TRP A 64 -28.66 -53.83 -12.18
C TRP A 64 -27.19 -53.46 -12.03
N TYR A 65 -26.40 -53.75 -13.06
CA TYR A 65 -24.97 -53.49 -13.11
C TYR A 65 -24.58 -52.82 -14.42
N ALA A 66 -23.64 -51.87 -14.35
CA ALA A 66 -22.94 -51.30 -15.50
C ALA A 66 -21.47 -51.73 -15.44
N ASP A 67 -21.00 -52.44 -16.47
CA ASP A 67 -19.66 -53.06 -16.53
C ASP A 67 -19.27 -53.87 -15.26
N GLY A 68 -20.26 -54.51 -14.64
CA GLY A 68 -20.09 -55.34 -13.45
C GLY A 68 -20.18 -54.60 -12.11
N GLU A 69 -20.28 -53.27 -12.10
CA GLU A 69 -20.49 -52.45 -10.91
C GLU A 69 -21.98 -52.20 -10.65
N ILE A 70 -22.41 -52.18 -9.38
CA ILE A 70 -23.82 -52.01 -9.01
C ILE A 70 -24.31 -50.60 -9.38
N ILE A 71 -25.46 -50.54 -10.05
CA ILE A 71 -26.19 -49.29 -10.26
C ILE A 71 -27.09 -49.06 -9.06
N GLU A 72 -26.64 -48.19 -8.14
CA GLU A 72 -27.37 -47.90 -6.91
C GLU A 72 -28.81 -47.41 -7.18
N GLY A 73 -29.77 -47.96 -6.43
CA GLY A 73 -31.20 -47.66 -6.57
C GLY A 73 -31.93 -48.38 -7.70
N ALA A 74 -31.23 -49.00 -8.66
CA ALA A 74 -31.84 -49.76 -9.75
C ALA A 74 -32.21 -51.19 -9.28
N SER A 75 -33.44 -51.34 -8.75
CA SER A 75 -33.95 -52.62 -8.21
C SER A 75 -35.24 -53.12 -8.85
N GLY A 76 -35.78 -52.38 -9.83
CA GLY A 76 -36.98 -52.74 -10.56
C GLY A 76 -36.72 -53.75 -11.68
N ALA A 77 -37.80 -54.34 -12.21
CA ALA A 77 -37.74 -55.18 -13.40
C ALA A 77 -37.34 -54.41 -14.67
N SER A 78 -37.34 -53.07 -14.62
CA SER A 78 -36.91 -52.19 -15.69
C SER A 78 -35.95 -51.12 -15.17
N PHE A 79 -35.03 -50.67 -16.02
CA PHE A 79 -34.05 -49.63 -15.73
C PHE A 79 -33.90 -48.70 -16.94
N THR A 80 -34.08 -47.39 -16.72
CA THR A 80 -33.88 -46.36 -17.74
C THR A 80 -32.44 -45.89 -17.72
N LEU A 81 -31.79 -45.92 -18.88
CA LEU A 81 -30.38 -45.59 -19.05
C LEU A 81 -30.17 -44.09 -18.99
N THR A 82 -29.17 -43.66 -18.24
CA THR A 82 -28.74 -42.25 -18.13
C THR A 82 -27.35 -42.08 -18.73
N ASP A 83 -26.90 -40.84 -18.85
CA ASP A 83 -25.56 -40.51 -19.37
C ASP A 83 -24.44 -41.24 -18.63
N ALA A 84 -24.62 -41.52 -17.33
CA ALA A 84 -23.67 -42.26 -16.51
C ALA A 84 -23.40 -43.70 -16.97
N GLN A 85 -24.23 -44.24 -17.88
CA GLN A 85 -24.06 -45.58 -18.44
C GLN A 85 -23.46 -45.59 -19.85
N ILE A 86 -23.25 -44.43 -20.50
CA ILE A 86 -22.72 -44.38 -21.88
C ILE A 86 -21.40 -45.15 -21.97
N GLY A 87 -21.28 -46.00 -23.00
CA GLY A 87 -20.09 -46.81 -23.24
C GLY A 87 -19.92 -48.02 -22.32
N LEU A 88 -20.85 -48.27 -21.39
CA LEU A 88 -20.81 -49.41 -20.48
C LEU A 88 -21.84 -50.47 -20.88
N PRO A 89 -21.52 -51.77 -20.86
CA PRO A 89 -22.49 -52.82 -21.06
C PRO A 89 -23.33 -53.04 -19.80
N ILE A 90 -24.62 -53.35 -19.96
CA ILE A 90 -25.56 -53.50 -18.84
C ILE A 90 -25.91 -54.96 -18.59
N THR A 91 -25.89 -55.37 -17.33
CA THR A 91 -26.42 -56.69 -16.89
C THR A 91 -27.41 -56.51 -15.75
N VAL A 92 -28.25 -57.52 -15.53
CA VAL A 92 -29.16 -57.57 -14.38
C VAL A 92 -29.07 -58.93 -13.70
N GLN A 93 -28.97 -58.92 -12.38
CA GLN A 93 -29.12 -60.11 -11.54
C GLN A 93 -30.55 -60.18 -11.01
N ALA A 94 -31.22 -61.33 -11.17
CA ALA A 94 -32.52 -61.57 -10.57
C ALA A 94 -32.44 -62.65 -9.50
N PHE A 95 -33.26 -62.52 -8.46
CA PHE A 95 -33.41 -63.50 -7.38
C PHE A 95 -34.89 -63.84 -7.22
N TYR A 96 -35.23 -65.13 -7.17
CA TYR A 96 -36.61 -65.61 -7.07
C TYR A 96 -36.69 -67.02 -6.49
N THR A 97 -37.90 -67.45 -6.11
CA THR A 97 -38.22 -68.83 -5.74
C THR A 97 -39.08 -69.48 -6.82
N ASP A 98 -38.71 -70.66 -7.29
CA ASP A 98 -39.49 -71.43 -8.28
C ASP A 98 -40.78 -72.05 -7.67
N ASN A 99 -41.60 -72.74 -8.47
CA ASN A 99 -42.84 -73.39 -7.99
C ASN A 99 -42.61 -74.65 -7.15
N ILE A 100 -41.39 -75.19 -7.12
CA ILE A 100 -41.03 -76.36 -6.31
C ILE A 100 -40.32 -75.97 -5.01
N GLY A 101 -40.11 -74.67 -4.79
CA GLY A 101 -39.63 -74.07 -3.54
C GLY A 101 -38.12 -73.81 -3.47
N ILE A 102 -37.39 -73.83 -4.60
CA ILE A 102 -35.95 -73.58 -4.65
C ILE A 102 -35.68 -72.10 -4.94
N ASN A 103 -34.74 -71.50 -4.20
CA ASN A 103 -34.26 -70.14 -4.47
C ASN A 103 -33.19 -70.15 -5.56
N GLU A 104 -33.40 -69.39 -6.63
CA GLU A 104 -32.48 -69.23 -7.73
C GLU A 104 -31.98 -67.79 -7.87
N SER A 105 -30.76 -67.66 -8.39
CA SER A 105 -30.19 -66.37 -8.79
C SER A 105 -29.35 -66.53 -10.05
N HIS A 106 -29.60 -65.68 -11.04
CA HIS A 106 -28.87 -65.64 -12.30
C HIS A 106 -28.55 -64.20 -12.69
N ILE A 107 -27.51 -64.02 -13.51
CA ILE A 107 -27.18 -62.76 -14.15
C ILE A 107 -27.47 -62.92 -15.65
N SER A 108 -28.10 -61.91 -16.26
CA SER A 108 -28.34 -61.88 -17.70
C SER A 108 -27.03 -61.89 -18.49
N THR A 109 -27.12 -62.16 -19.80
CA THR A 109 -26.05 -61.75 -20.71
C THR A 109 -25.97 -60.21 -20.72
N ALA A 110 -24.77 -59.68 -20.91
CA ALA A 110 -24.56 -58.25 -21.08
C ALA A 110 -25.23 -57.74 -22.36
N THR A 111 -25.75 -56.51 -22.33
CA THR A 111 -26.10 -55.78 -23.55
C THR A 111 -24.84 -55.40 -24.32
N ASP A 112 -25.01 -54.88 -25.54
CA ASP A 112 -23.99 -54.04 -26.15
C ASP A 112 -23.76 -52.77 -25.28
N ASP A 113 -22.64 -52.09 -25.48
CA ASP A 113 -22.33 -50.84 -24.79
C ASP A 113 -23.41 -49.78 -25.06
N VAL A 114 -23.83 -49.05 -24.02
CA VAL A 114 -24.88 -48.04 -24.16
C VAL A 114 -24.46 -46.92 -25.11
N ALA A 115 -25.23 -46.71 -26.18
CA ALA A 115 -25.00 -45.65 -27.15
C ALA A 115 -25.49 -44.27 -26.64
N ALA A 116 -24.79 -43.21 -27.03
CA ALA A 116 -25.25 -41.83 -26.86
C ALA A 116 -26.26 -41.44 -27.97
N ILE A 117 -26.99 -40.34 -27.76
CA ILE A 117 -27.82 -39.67 -28.78
C ILE A 117 -27.30 -38.23 -28.98
N PRO A 118 -27.37 -37.70 -30.22
CA PRO A 118 -26.98 -36.33 -30.51
C PRO A 118 -28.01 -35.32 -29.98
N PHE A 119 -27.55 -34.13 -29.63
CA PHE A 119 -28.38 -32.94 -29.43
C PHE A 119 -28.16 -31.97 -30.59
N GLU A 120 -28.99 -30.93 -30.74
CA GLU A 120 -28.77 -29.91 -31.77
C GLU A 120 -28.10 -28.70 -31.13
N GLY A 121 -26.91 -28.33 -31.61
CA GLY A 121 -26.26 -27.08 -31.23
C GLY A 121 -26.87 -25.85 -31.90
N SER A 122 -26.50 -24.67 -31.40
CA SER A 122 -26.86 -23.38 -32.00
C SER A 122 -25.68 -22.42 -32.04
N VAL A 123 -25.68 -21.51 -33.03
CA VAL A 123 -24.69 -20.43 -33.14
C VAL A 123 -25.39 -19.09 -33.43
N GLY A 124 -25.01 -18.06 -32.67
CA GLY A 124 -25.46 -16.68 -32.79
C GLY A 124 -24.29 -15.73 -33.02
N ILE A 125 -24.61 -14.50 -33.45
CA ILE A 125 -23.67 -13.38 -33.52
C ILE A 125 -24.21 -12.27 -32.62
N GLU A 126 -23.36 -11.75 -31.75
CA GLU A 126 -23.59 -10.57 -30.92
C GLU A 126 -22.70 -9.41 -31.39
N GLY A 127 -23.14 -8.17 -31.15
CA GLY A 127 -22.46 -6.95 -31.56
C GLY A 127 -23.21 -6.17 -32.65
N ASP A 128 -22.87 -4.89 -32.80
CA ASP A 128 -23.48 -4.00 -33.78
C ASP A 128 -22.84 -4.16 -35.16
N ALA A 129 -23.65 -4.17 -36.22
CA ALA A 129 -23.19 -4.18 -37.60
C ALA A 129 -22.73 -2.78 -38.03
N LEU A 130 -21.63 -2.30 -37.43
CA LEU A 130 -21.02 -1.00 -37.69
C LEU A 130 -19.54 -1.17 -38.04
N VAL A 131 -19.03 -0.40 -39.01
CA VAL A 131 -17.58 -0.35 -39.27
C VAL A 131 -16.86 0.07 -37.99
N GLY A 132 -15.78 -0.63 -37.64
CA GLY A 132 -15.03 -0.45 -36.39
C GLY A 132 -15.57 -1.23 -35.18
N ALA A 133 -16.80 -1.76 -35.25
CA ALA A 133 -17.35 -2.61 -34.20
C ALA A 133 -16.82 -4.05 -34.29
N THR A 134 -16.81 -4.76 -33.15
CA THR A 134 -16.45 -6.17 -33.09
C THR A 134 -17.70 -7.03 -32.94
N LEU A 135 -17.87 -8.00 -33.83
CA LEU A 135 -18.87 -9.06 -33.72
C LEU A 135 -18.28 -10.26 -32.98
N THR A 136 -19.09 -10.93 -32.15
CA THR A 136 -18.70 -12.12 -31.39
C THR A 136 -19.66 -13.28 -31.68
N ALA A 137 -19.12 -14.45 -32.00
CA ALA A 137 -19.89 -15.66 -32.22
C ALA A 137 -20.12 -16.40 -30.89
N THR A 138 -21.38 -16.74 -30.59
CA THR A 138 -21.77 -17.49 -29.39
C THR A 138 -22.28 -18.87 -29.80
N VAL A 139 -21.70 -19.95 -29.27
CA VAL A 139 -22.09 -21.34 -29.56
C VAL A 139 -22.65 -21.99 -28.30
N SER A 140 -23.75 -22.73 -28.43
CA SER A 140 -24.40 -23.44 -27.32
C SER A 140 -24.82 -24.84 -27.71
N ASP A 141 -24.67 -25.80 -26.80
CA ASP A 141 -25.15 -27.18 -26.95
C ASP A 141 -25.66 -27.70 -25.60
N ASP A 142 -26.82 -28.35 -25.59
CA ASP A 142 -27.46 -28.86 -24.36
C ASP A 142 -26.68 -30.00 -23.71
N ASN A 143 -25.79 -30.66 -24.45
CA ASN A 143 -25.02 -31.79 -23.96
C ASN A 143 -23.57 -31.47 -23.54
N GLY A 144 -23.20 -30.17 -23.57
CA GLY A 144 -21.90 -29.69 -23.11
C GLY A 144 -20.89 -29.42 -24.24
N LEU A 145 -20.06 -28.41 -24.02
CA LEU A 145 -18.97 -27.98 -24.91
C LEU A 145 -17.64 -27.83 -24.15
N GLU A 146 -17.58 -28.27 -22.91
CA GLU A 146 -16.49 -28.03 -21.97
C GLU A 146 -15.15 -28.56 -22.49
N ASN A 147 -15.18 -29.63 -23.31
CA ASN A 147 -13.99 -30.23 -23.90
C ASN A 147 -13.89 -30.00 -25.42
N ALA A 148 -14.80 -29.23 -26.01
CA ALA A 148 -14.89 -29.00 -27.44
C ALA A 148 -13.86 -27.95 -27.92
N VAL A 149 -13.18 -28.23 -29.03
CA VAL A 149 -12.41 -27.23 -29.78
C VAL A 149 -13.29 -26.72 -30.92
N ILE A 150 -13.69 -25.45 -30.84
CA ILE A 150 -14.58 -24.82 -31.83
C ILE A 150 -13.74 -24.12 -32.90
N ALA A 151 -13.93 -24.51 -34.16
CA ALA A 151 -13.32 -23.86 -35.31
C ALA A 151 -14.31 -22.90 -35.97
N TYR A 152 -13.93 -21.63 -36.10
CA TYR A 152 -14.74 -20.56 -36.68
C TYR A 152 -14.29 -20.22 -38.11
N GLN A 153 -15.22 -19.74 -38.93
CA GLN A 153 -14.94 -19.11 -40.22
C GLN A 153 -16.01 -18.06 -40.52
N TRP A 154 -15.61 -16.81 -40.72
CA TRP A 154 -16.54 -15.71 -41.02
C TRP A 154 -16.73 -15.47 -42.53
N TYR A 155 -17.89 -14.92 -42.89
CA TYR A 155 -18.33 -14.63 -44.26
C TYR A 155 -18.98 -13.24 -44.34
N ALA A 156 -18.73 -12.54 -45.44
CA ALA A 156 -19.42 -11.30 -45.82
C ALA A 156 -20.13 -11.51 -47.17
N ASP A 157 -21.45 -11.31 -47.23
CA ASP A 157 -22.31 -11.64 -48.40
C ASP A 157 -22.02 -13.05 -48.95
N ASP A 158 -21.97 -14.05 -48.05
CA ASP A 158 -21.65 -15.44 -48.35
C ASP A 158 -20.24 -15.69 -48.93
N MET A 159 -19.37 -14.68 -48.98
CA MET A 159 -17.97 -14.81 -49.38
C MET A 159 -17.08 -14.92 -48.14
N MET A 160 -16.19 -15.92 -48.14
CA MET A 160 -15.24 -16.16 -47.05
C MET A 160 -14.35 -14.94 -46.81
N ILE A 161 -14.27 -14.51 -45.55
CA ILE A 161 -13.30 -13.52 -45.08
C ILE A 161 -12.02 -14.29 -44.75
N THR A 162 -10.92 -13.99 -45.45
CA THR A 162 -9.67 -14.73 -45.30
C THR A 162 -9.08 -14.52 -43.90
N ASP A 163 -8.56 -15.58 -43.28
CA ASP A 163 -7.94 -15.60 -41.94
C ASP A 163 -8.85 -15.23 -40.75
N ALA A 164 -10.14 -14.96 -40.99
CA ALA A 164 -11.13 -14.73 -39.94
C ALA A 164 -11.61 -16.05 -39.32
N VAL A 165 -10.79 -16.63 -38.44
CA VAL A 165 -10.99 -17.96 -37.84
C VAL A 165 -11.14 -17.96 -36.31
N GLN A 166 -11.26 -16.78 -35.72
CA GLN A 166 -11.48 -16.60 -34.28
C GLN A 166 -12.98 -16.44 -33.95
N ALA A 167 -13.32 -16.54 -32.66
CA ALA A 167 -14.69 -16.32 -32.19
C ALA A 167 -15.16 -14.87 -32.35
N SER A 168 -14.25 -13.93 -32.59
CA SER A 168 -14.55 -12.51 -32.80
C SER A 168 -14.07 -12.03 -34.18
N LEU A 169 -14.78 -11.04 -34.75
CA LEU A 169 -14.44 -10.37 -36.00
C LEU A 169 -14.58 -8.86 -35.84
N LEU A 170 -13.49 -8.11 -36.06
CA LEU A 170 -13.53 -6.65 -36.20
C LEU A 170 -14.01 -6.29 -37.61
N LEU A 171 -15.08 -5.48 -37.70
CA LEU A 171 -15.61 -5.02 -38.98
C LEU A 171 -14.77 -3.87 -39.52
N THR A 172 -14.36 -3.98 -40.78
CA THR A 172 -13.57 -2.95 -41.46
C THR A 172 -14.37 -2.31 -42.59
N GLU A 173 -13.76 -1.33 -43.24
CA GLU A 173 -14.27 -0.71 -44.46
C GLU A 173 -14.54 -1.71 -45.59
N GLN A 174 -13.90 -2.88 -45.60
CA GLN A 174 -14.18 -3.92 -46.60
C GLN A 174 -15.55 -4.57 -46.42
N GLU A 175 -16.12 -4.52 -45.22
CA GLU A 175 -17.41 -5.12 -44.86
C GLU A 175 -18.57 -4.13 -45.00
N PHE A 176 -18.31 -2.83 -45.20
CA PHE A 176 -19.35 -1.82 -45.35
C PHE A 176 -20.37 -2.20 -46.44
N GLY A 177 -21.66 -2.12 -46.10
CA GLY A 177 -22.77 -2.45 -47.00
C GLY A 177 -23.03 -3.93 -47.20
N LYS A 178 -22.32 -4.83 -46.50
CA LYS A 178 -22.49 -6.30 -46.56
C LYS A 178 -23.19 -6.82 -45.31
N VAL A 179 -23.74 -8.03 -45.38
CA VAL A 179 -24.19 -8.77 -44.17
C VAL A 179 -23.13 -9.78 -43.75
N ILE A 180 -23.04 -10.07 -42.46
CA ILE A 180 -22.00 -10.95 -41.89
C ILE A 180 -22.64 -12.24 -41.35
N SER A 181 -21.98 -13.38 -41.56
CA SER A 181 -22.34 -14.65 -40.91
C SER A 181 -21.11 -15.46 -40.53
N VAL A 182 -21.26 -16.42 -39.61
CA VAL A 182 -20.18 -17.28 -39.14
C VAL A 182 -20.56 -18.75 -39.28
N GLN A 183 -19.62 -19.57 -39.75
CA GLN A 183 -19.69 -21.02 -39.70
C GLN A 183 -18.84 -21.53 -38.54
N VAL A 184 -19.40 -22.43 -37.73
CA VAL A 184 -18.68 -23.10 -36.64
C VAL A 184 -18.67 -24.60 -36.83
N ASN A 185 -17.55 -25.23 -36.49
CA ASN A 185 -17.39 -26.69 -36.51
C ASN A 185 -16.78 -27.13 -35.20
N TYR A 186 -17.38 -28.11 -34.52
CA TYR A 186 -16.88 -28.65 -33.26
C TYR A 186 -17.26 -30.12 -33.10
N THR A 187 -16.74 -30.76 -32.05
CA THR A 187 -17.21 -32.07 -31.59
C THR A 187 -17.59 -31.92 -30.13
N ASP A 188 -18.82 -32.25 -29.80
CA ASP A 188 -19.41 -32.08 -28.47
C ASP A 188 -18.82 -33.07 -27.43
N ASP A 189 -19.23 -32.93 -26.18
CA ASP A 189 -18.76 -33.77 -25.08
C ASP A 189 -19.22 -35.24 -25.19
N ARG A 190 -20.19 -35.52 -26.08
CA ARG A 190 -20.68 -36.87 -26.42
C ARG A 190 -20.00 -37.47 -27.65
N GLY A 191 -19.10 -36.75 -28.30
CA GLY A 191 -18.35 -37.19 -29.47
C GLY A 191 -19.06 -37.04 -30.81
N PHE A 192 -20.14 -36.26 -30.89
CA PHE A 192 -20.81 -35.92 -32.15
C PHE A 192 -20.20 -34.67 -32.78
N THR A 193 -19.90 -34.75 -34.08
CA THR A 193 -19.37 -33.62 -34.84
C THR A 193 -20.49 -32.78 -35.42
N GLU A 194 -20.45 -31.48 -35.17
CA GLU A 194 -21.44 -30.50 -35.62
C GLU A 194 -20.82 -29.44 -36.54
N SER A 195 -21.65 -28.94 -37.47
CA SER A 195 -21.30 -27.86 -38.39
C SER A 195 -22.51 -26.93 -38.52
N LEU A 196 -22.42 -25.74 -37.94
CA LEU A 196 -23.53 -24.79 -37.81
C LEU A 196 -23.19 -23.49 -38.53
N GLN A 197 -24.21 -22.85 -39.11
CA GLN A 197 -24.11 -21.52 -39.71
C GLN A 197 -25.05 -20.58 -38.94
N SER A 198 -24.55 -19.39 -38.56
CA SER A 198 -25.38 -18.37 -37.94
C SER A 198 -26.38 -17.76 -38.94
N PRO A 199 -27.48 -17.17 -38.47
CA PRO A 199 -28.19 -16.15 -39.23
C PRO A 199 -27.23 -15.01 -39.61
N ALA A 200 -27.54 -14.32 -40.72
CA ALA A 200 -26.79 -13.13 -41.12
C ALA A 200 -27.17 -11.93 -40.24
N THR A 201 -26.20 -11.05 -39.97
CA THR A 201 -26.42 -9.77 -39.29
C THR A 201 -27.28 -8.82 -40.14
N ASP A 202 -27.66 -7.67 -39.56
CA ASP A 202 -28.03 -6.51 -40.35
C ASP A 202 -26.86 -6.05 -41.25
N VAL A 203 -27.17 -5.23 -42.25
CA VAL A 203 -26.17 -4.68 -43.18
C VAL A 203 -25.23 -3.76 -42.41
N VAL A 204 -23.91 -3.97 -42.58
CA VAL A 204 -22.89 -3.14 -41.95
C VAL A 204 -23.01 -1.70 -42.42
N SER A 205 -23.17 -0.78 -41.47
CA SER A 205 -23.35 0.66 -41.71
C SER A 205 -22.26 1.50 -41.03
N ARG A 206 -22.33 2.82 -41.20
CA ARG A 206 -21.46 3.79 -40.51
C ARG A 206 -22.32 4.69 -39.61
N VAL A 207 -21.69 5.25 -38.60
CA VAL A 207 -22.25 6.37 -37.83
C VAL A 207 -21.62 7.65 -38.35
N ASN A 208 -22.40 8.73 -38.36
CA ASN A 208 -21.91 10.04 -38.79
C ASN A 208 -21.00 10.65 -37.72
N THR A 209 -19.87 11.24 -38.14
CA THR A 209 -18.98 12.02 -37.29
C THR A 209 -19.07 13.49 -37.72
N PRO A 210 -19.81 14.36 -37.00
CA PRO A 210 -19.98 15.74 -37.43
C PRO A 210 -18.66 16.50 -37.46
N GLY A 211 -18.44 17.30 -38.50
CA GLY A 211 -17.29 18.19 -38.56
C GLY A 211 -17.38 19.39 -37.62
N SER A 212 -16.37 20.25 -37.67
CA SER A 212 -16.25 21.49 -36.89
C SER A 212 -15.97 22.69 -37.80
N VAL A 213 -16.44 23.87 -37.37
CA VAL A 213 -16.32 25.12 -38.12
C VAL A 213 -15.70 26.18 -37.22
N ILE A 214 -14.59 26.75 -37.65
CA ILE A 214 -13.86 27.79 -36.93
C ILE A 214 -13.81 29.05 -37.79
N ILE A 215 -14.07 30.20 -37.17
CA ILE A 215 -13.82 31.51 -37.78
C ILE A 215 -12.42 31.98 -37.34
N VAL A 216 -11.53 32.16 -38.31
CA VAL A 216 -10.17 32.67 -38.12
C VAL A 216 -10.13 34.17 -38.43
N GLY A 217 -9.48 34.93 -37.54
CA GLY A 217 -9.25 36.37 -37.64
C GLY A 217 -10.11 37.21 -36.70
N THR A 218 -9.69 38.44 -36.46
CA THR A 218 -10.40 39.35 -35.55
C THR A 218 -11.59 40.02 -36.22
N PRO A 219 -12.76 40.09 -35.55
CA PRO A 219 -13.91 40.87 -36.02
C PRO A 219 -13.67 42.39 -35.90
N THR A 220 -12.51 42.91 -36.31
CA THR A 220 -12.21 44.36 -36.35
C THR A 220 -12.60 44.94 -37.70
N VAL A 221 -13.21 46.12 -37.70
CA VAL A 221 -13.64 46.79 -38.95
C VAL A 221 -12.50 46.87 -39.98
N GLY A 222 -12.74 46.26 -41.15
CA GLY A 222 -11.80 46.20 -42.28
C GLY A 222 -10.95 44.94 -42.34
N ASN A 223 -10.90 44.12 -41.28
CA ASN A 223 -10.24 42.82 -41.30
C ASN A 223 -11.04 41.80 -42.11
N VAL A 224 -10.37 40.79 -42.65
CA VAL A 224 -11.00 39.67 -43.36
C VAL A 224 -10.99 38.46 -42.42
N LEU A 225 -12.17 37.95 -42.11
CA LEU A 225 -12.38 36.67 -41.44
C LEU A 225 -12.33 35.55 -42.47
N GLN A 226 -11.81 34.39 -42.07
CA GLN A 226 -11.75 33.17 -42.88
C GLN A 226 -12.43 32.03 -42.14
N VAL A 227 -13.14 31.16 -42.86
CA VAL A 227 -13.73 29.94 -42.31
C VAL A 227 -12.80 28.78 -42.57
N GLU A 228 -12.53 28.00 -41.53
CA GLU A 228 -11.88 26.69 -41.62
C GLU A 228 -12.90 25.62 -41.24
N VAL A 229 -12.89 24.53 -42.01
CA VAL A 229 -13.77 23.37 -41.82
C VAL A 229 -12.87 22.18 -41.62
N GLU A 230 -13.00 21.53 -40.48
CA GLU A 230 -12.28 20.30 -40.16
C GLU A 230 -13.28 19.17 -39.95
N ASP A 231 -13.05 18.06 -40.63
CA ASP A 231 -13.90 16.86 -40.56
C ASP A 231 -13.00 15.63 -40.64
N GLU A 232 -13.16 14.71 -39.69
CA GLU A 232 -12.38 13.46 -39.61
C GLU A 232 -12.69 12.54 -40.79
N ASP A 233 -13.94 12.55 -41.25
CA ASP A 233 -14.40 11.78 -42.40
C ASP A 233 -14.17 12.54 -43.73
N GLY A 234 -13.61 13.75 -43.66
CA GLY A 234 -13.25 14.57 -44.80
C GLY A 234 -14.40 15.41 -45.35
N ALA A 235 -14.09 16.65 -45.74
CA ALA A 235 -15.03 17.61 -46.31
C ALA A 235 -14.68 17.95 -47.77
N SER A 236 -14.44 16.94 -48.62
CA SER A 236 -13.97 17.17 -50.00
C SER A 236 -15.07 17.62 -50.98
N GLY A 237 -16.34 17.57 -50.55
CA GLY A 237 -17.51 18.01 -51.31
C GLY A 237 -17.62 19.52 -51.52
N ASP A 238 -18.72 19.94 -52.18
CA ASP A 238 -19.05 21.35 -52.33
C ASP A 238 -19.52 21.94 -50.98
N ILE A 239 -18.76 22.90 -50.44
CA ILE A 239 -19.09 23.59 -49.19
C ILE A 239 -19.79 24.92 -49.47
N SER A 240 -20.88 25.20 -48.74
CA SER A 240 -21.59 26.49 -48.81
C SER A 240 -21.58 27.21 -47.47
N TYR A 241 -21.56 28.55 -47.53
CA TYR A 241 -21.37 29.44 -46.37
C TYR A 241 -22.50 30.47 -46.32
N GLN A 242 -22.90 30.89 -45.12
CA GLN A 242 -23.75 32.06 -44.91
C GLN A 242 -23.38 32.74 -43.60
N TRP A 243 -22.98 34.01 -43.65
CA TRP A 243 -22.62 34.78 -42.45
C TRP A 243 -23.83 35.47 -41.80
N TYR A 244 -23.75 35.66 -40.48
CA TYR A 244 -24.75 36.29 -39.64
C TYR A 244 -24.11 37.31 -38.69
N ALA A 245 -24.85 38.35 -38.33
CA ALA A 245 -24.52 39.28 -37.26
C ALA A 245 -25.63 39.25 -36.20
N ASN A 246 -25.31 38.93 -34.95
CA ASN A 246 -26.28 38.71 -33.87
C ASN A 246 -27.46 37.79 -34.27
N GLY A 247 -27.17 36.77 -35.10
CA GLY A 247 -28.17 35.82 -35.61
C GLY A 247 -29.01 36.32 -36.79
N GLU A 248 -28.80 37.56 -37.28
CA GLU A 248 -29.44 38.06 -38.50
C GLU A 248 -28.54 37.84 -39.73
N VAL A 249 -29.14 37.38 -40.84
CA VAL A 249 -28.43 37.09 -42.10
C VAL A 249 -27.75 38.35 -42.66
N ILE A 250 -26.45 38.24 -42.95
CA ILE A 250 -25.71 39.26 -43.71
C ILE A 250 -25.92 38.98 -45.20
N ALA A 251 -26.70 39.84 -45.85
CA ALA A 251 -27.11 39.64 -47.24
C ALA A 251 -25.91 39.58 -48.21
N GLY A 252 -25.76 38.47 -48.93
CA GLY A 252 -24.70 38.25 -49.93
C GLY A 252 -23.35 37.81 -49.37
N ALA A 253 -23.23 37.62 -48.06
CA ALA A 253 -22.04 37.06 -47.43
C ALA A 253 -22.09 35.53 -47.47
N GLU A 254 -21.75 34.97 -48.64
CA GLU A 254 -21.84 33.51 -48.94
C GLU A 254 -20.47 32.87 -49.24
N SER A 255 -19.39 33.56 -48.89
CA SER A 255 -18.01 33.10 -49.13
C SER A 255 -17.38 32.53 -47.85
N ALA A 256 -16.40 31.66 -48.01
CA ALA A 256 -15.51 31.20 -46.93
C ALA A 256 -14.69 32.35 -46.29
N THR A 257 -14.78 33.57 -46.82
CA THR A 257 -14.16 34.76 -46.22
C THR A 257 -15.17 35.88 -46.08
N TYR A 258 -15.01 36.73 -45.07
CA TYR A 258 -15.87 37.88 -44.82
C TYR A 258 -15.08 39.10 -44.35
N THR A 259 -15.16 40.21 -45.08
CA THR A 259 -14.57 41.49 -44.63
C THR A 259 -15.50 42.19 -43.65
N VAL A 260 -15.03 42.42 -42.43
CA VAL A 260 -15.81 42.99 -41.34
C VAL A 260 -16.17 44.44 -41.66
N GLU A 261 -17.47 44.75 -41.63
CA GLU A 261 -17.97 46.09 -41.92
C GLU A 261 -18.27 46.89 -40.65
N SER A 262 -18.06 48.21 -40.72
CA SER A 262 -18.37 49.14 -39.61
C SER A 262 -19.84 49.14 -39.15
N ALA A 263 -20.76 48.59 -39.94
CA ALA A 263 -22.17 48.48 -39.58
C ALA A 263 -22.42 47.45 -38.46
N TYR A 264 -21.48 46.52 -38.23
CA TYR A 264 -21.62 45.43 -37.29
C TYR A 264 -20.89 45.65 -35.96
N VAL A 265 -20.29 46.83 -35.73
CA VAL A 265 -19.62 47.17 -34.46
C VAL A 265 -20.53 46.92 -33.25
N GLY A 266 -20.01 46.20 -32.26
CA GLY A 266 -20.75 45.76 -31.06
C GLY A 266 -21.67 44.56 -31.27
N GLN A 267 -21.58 43.88 -32.42
CA GLN A 267 -22.30 42.63 -32.70
C GLN A 267 -21.32 41.48 -32.80
N VAL A 268 -21.76 40.26 -32.53
CA VAL A 268 -20.99 39.05 -32.78
C VAL A 268 -21.28 38.51 -34.19
N LEU A 269 -20.30 37.89 -34.82
CA LEU A 269 -20.45 37.26 -36.13
C LEU A 269 -20.46 35.74 -35.98
N THR A 270 -21.29 35.07 -36.79
CA THR A 270 -21.29 33.59 -36.93
C THR A 270 -21.38 33.23 -38.40
N VAL A 271 -20.99 32.00 -38.75
CA VAL A 271 -21.16 31.45 -40.11
C VAL A 271 -21.86 30.10 -40.04
N MET A 272 -22.88 29.91 -40.88
CA MET A 272 -23.46 28.61 -41.14
C MET A 272 -22.73 27.98 -42.31
N VAL A 273 -22.26 26.76 -42.13
CA VAL A 273 -21.59 25.96 -43.15
C VAL A 273 -22.41 24.71 -43.42
N THR A 274 -22.65 24.38 -44.69
CA THR A 274 -23.27 23.11 -45.07
C THR A 274 -22.47 22.42 -46.16
N TYR A 275 -22.31 21.10 -46.03
CA TYR A 275 -21.60 20.24 -46.98
C TYR A 275 -22.07 18.78 -46.86
N VAL A 276 -21.55 17.91 -47.72
CA VAL A 276 -21.67 16.46 -47.59
C VAL A 276 -20.24 15.93 -47.42
N ASP A 277 -20.01 15.16 -46.37
CA ASP A 277 -18.71 14.57 -46.05
C ASP A 277 -18.31 13.48 -47.07
N ASP A 278 -17.10 12.93 -46.95
CA ASP A 278 -16.64 11.88 -47.88
C ASP A 278 -17.32 10.52 -47.63
N ASN A 279 -18.00 10.36 -46.48
CA ASN A 279 -18.81 9.21 -46.12
C ASN A 279 -20.28 9.29 -46.60
N GLY A 280 -20.71 10.43 -47.13
CA GLY A 280 -22.03 10.68 -47.70
C GLY A 280 -23.08 11.21 -46.71
N PHE A 281 -22.69 11.63 -45.50
CA PHE A 281 -23.55 12.30 -44.53
C PHE A 281 -23.62 13.80 -44.82
N ALA A 282 -24.79 14.39 -44.56
CA ALA A 282 -25.02 15.81 -44.78
C ALA A 282 -24.79 16.59 -43.48
N GLU A 283 -23.93 17.60 -43.55
CA GLU A 283 -23.52 18.44 -42.43
C GLU A 283 -24.15 19.83 -42.52
N GLU A 284 -24.61 20.34 -41.38
CA GLU A 284 -25.11 21.71 -41.20
C GLU A 284 -24.64 22.24 -39.85
N ILE A 285 -23.59 23.06 -39.88
CA ILE A 285 -22.84 23.48 -38.69
C ILE A 285 -22.84 25.00 -38.61
N LEU A 286 -23.30 25.52 -37.47
CA LEU A 286 -23.17 26.93 -37.12
C LEU A 286 -21.92 27.11 -36.26
N SER A 287 -21.04 28.01 -36.65
CA SER A 287 -19.85 28.34 -35.86
C SER A 287 -20.23 28.91 -34.49
N GLU A 288 -19.31 28.79 -33.53
CA GLU A 288 -19.35 29.63 -32.34
C GLU A 288 -19.28 31.13 -32.73
N PRO A 289 -19.91 32.02 -31.94
CA PRO A 289 -19.86 33.45 -32.19
C PRO A 289 -18.46 34.01 -31.96
N THR A 290 -18.04 34.93 -32.82
CA THR A 290 -16.86 35.77 -32.54
C THR A 290 -17.09 36.63 -31.30
N ILE A 291 -16.04 37.25 -30.76
CA ILE A 291 -16.20 38.42 -29.90
C ILE A 291 -16.97 39.54 -30.62
N GLU A 292 -17.40 40.57 -29.88
CA GLU A 292 -18.06 41.73 -30.47
C GLU A 292 -17.13 42.47 -31.45
N VAL A 293 -17.67 42.88 -32.59
CA VAL A 293 -16.93 43.62 -33.60
C VAL A 293 -16.41 44.94 -33.03
N ALA A 294 -15.11 45.18 -33.16
CA ALA A 294 -14.43 46.37 -32.64
C ALA A 294 -13.99 47.33 -33.76
N ASN A 295 -13.82 48.61 -33.41
CA ASN A 295 -13.34 49.64 -34.34
C ASN A 295 -11.81 49.66 -34.46
N VAL A 296 -11.12 49.11 -33.46
CA VAL A 296 -9.66 48.99 -33.34
C VAL A 296 -9.41 47.68 -32.59
N ALA A 297 -8.36 46.94 -32.96
CA ALA A 297 -7.93 45.76 -32.24
C ALA A 297 -7.58 46.08 -30.77
N VAL A 298 -7.99 45.19 -29.86
CA VAL A 298 -7.71 45.28 -28.42
C VAL A 298 -7.05 43.98 -28.02
N ASP A 299 -5.90 44.10 -27.36
CA ASP A 299 -5.14 42.98 -26.82
C ASP A 299 -5.88 42.35 -25.62
N GLU A 300 -6.16 41.06 -25.69
CA GLU A 300 -6.65 40.25 -24.58
C GLU A 300 -5.70 39.06 -24.41
N ALA A 301 -5.38 38.71 -23.16
CA ALA A 301 -4.45 37.62 -22.88
C ALA A 301 -5.04 36.28 -23.33
N GLY A 302 -4.26 35.51 -24.09
CA GLY A 302 -4.65 34.16 -24.46
C GLY A 302 -4.42 33.13 -23.35
N SER A 303 -4.57 31.86 -23.71
CA SER A 303 -4.42 30.72 -22.81
C SER A 303 -3.84 29.52 -23.55
N ILE A 304 -3.32 28.57 -22.78
CA ILE A 304 -2.84 27.28 -23.29
C ILE A 304 -3.34 26.17 -22.39
N ALA A 305 -3.70 25.04 -22.99
CA ALA A 305 -4.02 23.79 -22.30
C ALA A 305 -3.15 22.66 -22.83
N ILE A 306 -2.82 21.69 -21.98
CA ILE A 306 -2.22 20.43 -22.40
C ILE A 306 -3.33 19.40 -22.54
N ILE A 307 -3.50 18.86 -23.74
CA ILE A 307 -4.47 17.81 -24.05
C ILE A 307 -3.75 16.46 -24.06
N GLY A 308 -4.29 15.50 -23.30
CA GLY A 308 -3.79 14.14 -23.22
C GLY A 308 -4.79 13.23 -22.50
N GLU A 309 -4.72 11.93 -22.77
CA GLU A 309 -5.55 10.93 -22.08
C GLU A 309 -4.99 10.66 -20.68
N LYS A 310 -5.88 10.66 -19.67
CA LYS A 310 -5.53 10.29 -18.29
C LYS A 310 -5.80 8.80 -18.06
N PRO A 311 -4.94 8.08 -17.31
CA PRO A 311 -3.66 8.53 -16.76
C PRO A 311 -2.61 8.78 -17.84
N TYR A 312 -1.77 9.80 -17.68
CA TYR A 312 -0.79 10.19 -18.70
C TYR A 312 0.32 9.15 -18.81
N LEU A 313 0.52 8.60 -20.01
CA LEU A 313 1.53 7.55 -20.26
C LEU A 313 2.74 8.08 -21.00
N SER A 314 3.92 7.50 -20.73
CA SER A 314 5.16 7.84 -21.44
C SER A 314 5.11 7.49 -22.93
N SER A 315 4.20 6.60 -23.33
CA SER A 315 3.95 6.22 -24.73
C SER A 315 2.90 7.08 -25.43
N ALA A 316 2.14 7.91 -24.69
CA ALA A 316 1.05 8.71 -25.22
C ALA A 316 1.51 10.13 -25.59
N THR A 317 1.01 10.65 -26.70
CA THR A 317 1.34 12.02 -27.15
C THR A 317 0.47 13.04 -26.43
N LEU A 318 1.11 14.06 -25.86
CA LEU A 318 0.50 15.27 -25.34
C LEU A 318 0.44 16.34 -26.44
N MET A 319 -0.60 17.16 -26.45
CA MET A 319 -0.75 18.28 -27.39
C MET A 319 -0.97 19.58 -26.65
N ALA A 320 -0.19 20.60 -26.97
CA ALA A 320 -0.45 21.97 -26.55
C ALA A 320 -1.55 22.59 -27.42
N GLN A 321 -2.59 23.11 -26.79
CA GLN A 321 -3.67 23.82 -27.47
C GLN A 321 -3.72 25.26 -26.97
N ILE A 322 -3.40 26.20 -27.86
CA ILE A 322 -3.54 27.63 -27.59
C ILE A 322 -4.96 28.06 -27.93
N SER A 323 -5.49 28.97 -27.13
CA SER A 323 -6.74 29.67 -27.40
C SER A 323 -6.55 31.15 -27.12
N ASP A 324 -6.91 31.96 -28.11
CA ASP A 324 -6.86 33.41 -28.08
C ASP A 324 -8.14 33.96 -28.71
N ASN A 325 -8.56 35.17 -28.34
CA ASN A 325 -9.86 35.72 -28.70
C ASN A 325 -10.01 36.00 -30.21
N ASN A 326 -8.89 36.13 -30.93
CA ASN A 326 -8.84 36.38 -32.37
C ASN A 326 -8.14 35.26 -33.16
N GLY A 327 -7.73 34.20 -32.46
CA GLY A 327 -6.98 33.08 -33.01
C GLY A 327 -5.48 33.36 -33.18
N VAL A 328 -4.71 32.29 -33.36
CA VAL A 328 -3.26 32.36 -33.51
C VAL A 328 -2.87 31.58 -34.76
N ASP A 329 -2.03 32.17 -35.61
CA ASP A 329 -1.36 31.43 -36.67
C ASP A 329 -0.31 30.50 -36.05
N GLU A 330 -0.61 29.21 -36.07
CA GLU A 330 0.24 28.14 -35.52
C GLU A 330 1.69 28.21 -36.04
N ALA A 331 1.90 28.71 -37.27
CA ALA A 331 3.25 28.85 -37.84
C ALA A 331 4.12 29.89 -37.10
N ASN A 332 3.52 30.76 -36.29
CA ASN A 332 4.20 31.79 -35.50
C ASN A 332 4.28 31.45 -34.01
N VAL A 333 3.91 30.23 -33.62
CA VAL A 333 4.01 29.75 -32.24
C VAL A 333 5.34 29.04 -32.03
N SER A 334 5.98 29.33 -30.91
CA SER A 334 7.16 28.62 -30.42
C SER A 334 6.83 27.96 -29.09
N TYR A 335 7.00 26.64 -29.00
CA TYR A 335 6.79 25.87 -27.78
C TYR A 335 8.11 25.54 -27.08
N ILE A 336 8.07 25.42 -25.76
CA ILE A 336 9.13 24.85 -24.93
C ILE A 336 8.45 23.96 -23.89
N TRP A 337 8.81 22.68 -23.85
CA TRP A 337 8.31 21.73 -22.86
C TRP A 337 9.29 21.58 -21.70
N PHE A 338 8.76 21.33 -20.50
CA PHE A 338 9.52 21.17 -19.27
C PHE A 338 9.07 19.90 -18.53
N ALA A 339 10.00 19.24 -17.87
CA ALA A 339 9.76 18.18 -16.90
C ALA A 339 10.26 18.69 -15.54
N ASP A 340 9.38 18.74 -14.55
CA ASP A 340 9.70 19.25 -13.20
C ASP A 340 10.39 20.63 -13.25
N GLU A 341 9.83 21.55 -14.04
CA GLU A 341 10.33 22.92 -14.29
C GLU A 341 11.68 23.00 -15.03
N VAL A 342 12.26 21.87 -15.45
CA VAL A 342 13.49 21.82 -16.24
C VAL A 342 13.18 21.67 -17.73
N GLU A 343 13.75 22.53 -18.56
CA GLU A 343 13.57 22.50 -20.02
C GLU A 343 14.01 21.16 -20.62
N ILE A 344 13.14 20.58 -21.45
CA ILE A 344 13.42 19.35 -22.19
C ILE A 344 14.07 19.72 -23.53
N GLU A 345 15.37 19.47 -23.67
CA GLU A 345 16.13 19.86 -24.85
C GLU A 345 15.52 19.28 -26.14
N GLY A 346 15.15 20.17 -27.07
CA GLY A 346 14.64 19.79 -28.39
C GLY A 346 13.14 19.54 -28.46
N ALA A 347 12.42 19.54 -27.34
CA ALA A 347 10.95 19.46 -27.31
C ALA A 347 10.35 20.86 -27.56
N ASN A 348 10.27 21.25 -28.84
CA ASN A 348 9.80 22.59 -29.26
C ASN A 348 8.57 22.56 -30.19
N ASP A 349 7.98 21.39 -30.38
CA ASP A 349 6.81 21.19 -31.24
C ASP A 349 5.51 21.32 -30.43
N LYS A 350 4.39 21.55 -31.13
CA LYS A 350 3.03 21.58 -30.54
C LYS A 350 2.68 20.27 -29.82
N SER A 351 3.20 19.16 -30.30
CA SER A 351 2.99 17.83 -29.72
C SER A 351 4.28 17.29 -29.11
N PHE A 352 4.15 16.58 -28.00
CA PHE A 352 5.28 15.99 -27.28
C PHE A 352 4.91 14.61 -26.71
N THR A 353 5.79 13.61 -26.89
CA THR A 353 5.64 12.27 -26.28
C THR A 353 6.68 12.12 -25.17
N PRO A 354 6.28 12.01 -23.89
CA PRO A 354 7.18 12.01 -22.74
C PRO A 354 7.84 10.63 -22.49
N ALA A 355 8.55 10.10 -23.49
CA ALA A 355 9.08 8.74 -23.47
C ALA A 355 10.12 8.48 -22.36
N GLU A 356 10.84 9.52 -21.93
CA GLU A 356 11.92 9.42 -20.93
C GLU A 356 11.58 10.17 -19.63
N GLN A 357 10.36 10.71 -19.52
CA GLN A 357 9.94 11.62 -18.45
C GLN A 357 8.95 10.95 -17.48
N ALA A 358 9.00 9.62 -17.32
CA ALA A 358 8.21 8.93 -16.31
C ALA A 358 8.52 9.48 -14.91
N GLY A 359 7.47 9.70 -14.11
CA GLY A 359 7.54 10.33 -12.79
C GLY A 359 7.52 11.86 -12.79
N ALA A 360 7.80 12.51 -13.92
CA ALA A 360 7.84 13.97 -13.99
C ALA A 360 6.46 14.59 -14.18
N VAL A 361 6.28 15.80 -13.65
CA VAL A 361 5.17 16.69 -14.00
C VAL A 361 5.54 17.49 -15.24
N ILE A 362 4.75 17.34 -16.31
CA ILE A 362 5.00 18.03 -17.57
C ILE A 362 4.35 19.40 -17.58
N SER A 363 5.08 20.41 -18.04
CA SER A 363 4.52 21.73 -18.37
C SER A 363 4.98 22.19 -19.76
N VAL A 364 4.24 23.14 -20.32
CA VAL A 364 4.53 23.75 -21.62
C VAL A 364 4.44 25.26 -21.50
N MET A 365 5.38 25.95 -22.14
CA MET A 365 5.31 27.39 -22.38
C MET A 365 5.22 27.61 -23.89
N ALA A 366 4.34 28.51 -24.31
CA ALA A 366 4.24 28.94 -25.70
C ALA A 366 4.40 30.45 -25.81
N SER A 367 5.23 30.88 -26.75
CA SER A 367 5.35 32.27 -27.19
C SER A 367 4.74 32.40 -28.58
N TYR A 368 3.85 33.37 -28.78
CA TYR A 368 3.16 33.55 -30.06
C TYR A 368 2.92 35.02 -30.37
N THR A 369 2.47 35.29 -31.60
CA THR A 369 1.86 36.56 -31.99
C THR A 369 0.47 36.26 -32.52
N ASP A 370 -0.52 36.91 -31.93
CA ASP A 370 -1.92 36.74 -32.27
C ASP A 370 -2.23 37.30 -33.68
N ASN A 371 -3.47 37.13 -34.14
CA ASN A 371 -3.86 37.57 -35.48
C ASN A 371 -3.95 39.10 -35.64
N ASP A 372 -3.93 39.87 -34.55
CA ASP A 372 -3.86 41.34 -34.57
C ASP A 372 -2.43 41.89 -34.44
N GLY A 373 -1.44 41.03 -34.23
CA GLY A 373 -0.03 41.41 -34.13
C GLY A 373 0.45 41.73 -32.70
N PHE A 374 -0.31 41.36 -31.68
CA PHE A 374 0.11 41.40 -30.28
C PHE A 374 0.89 40.13 -29.93
N SER A 375 2.02 40.28 -29.25
CA SER A 375 2.85 39.15 -28.82
C SER A 375 2.59 38.83 -27.36
N ASP A 376 2.39 37.56 -27.03
CA ASP A 376 2.13 37.09 -25.67
C ASP A 376 2.90 35.79 -25.36
N THR A 377 2.91 35.40 -24.08
CA THR A 377 3.48 34.14 -23.60
C THR A 377 2.59 33.52 -22.54
N VAL A 378 2.21 32.26 -22.76
CA VAL A 378 1.29 31.50 -21.92
C VAL A 378 1.94 30.19 -21.48
N SER A 379 1.53 29.67 -20.32
CA SER A 379 2.01 28.38 -19.82
C SER A 379 0.90 27.54 -19.19
N ALA A 380 1.07 26.22 -19.23
CA ALA A 380 0.21 25.24 -18.57
C ALA A 380 1.04 24.09 -18.00
N THR A 381 0.53 23.47 -16.94
CA THR A 381 1.15 22.35 -16.24
C THR A 381 0.12 21.24 -16.06
N LEU A 382 0.52 19.98 -16.26
CA LEU A 382 -0.33 18.84 -15.94
C LEU A 382 -0.62 18.77 -14.44
N ASP A 383 -1.78 18.22 -14.09
CA ASP A 383 -2.21 18.00 -12.71
C ASP A 383 -1.76 16.64 -12.15
N GLY A 384 -0.82 15.97 -12.82
CA GLY A 384 -0.26 14.68 -12.41
C GLY A 384 1.04 14.36 -13.14
N VAL A 385 1.60 13.20 -12.82
CA VAL A 385 2.87 12.73 -13.40
C VAL A 385 2.65 11.81 -14.60
N ILE A 386 3.72 11.58 -15.36
CA ILE A 386 3.76 10.58 -16.43
C ILE A 386 4.02 9.18 -15.85
N PHE A 387 3.21 8.20 -16.22
CA PHE A 387 3.39 6.80 -15.87
C PHE A 387 4.04 6.03 -17.03
N THR A 388 4.90 5.06 -16.72
CA THR A 388 5.37 4.10 -17.73
C THR A 388 4.23 3.19 -18.18
N GLN A 389 3.42 2.76 -17.23
CA GLN A 389 2.22 1.97 -17.43
C GLN A 389 1.33 2.04 -16.19
N VAL A 390 0.06 1.67 -16.34
CA VAL A 390 -0.90 1.56 -15.24
C VAL A 390 -1.42 0.13 -15.17
N VAL A 391 -1.49 -0.43 -13.96
CA VAL A 391 -1.92 -1.80 -13.69
C VAL A 391 -3.19 -1.82 -12.85
N SER A 392 -4.04 -2.83 -13.07
CA SER A 392 -5.35 -2.93 -12.43
C SER A 392 -5.51 -4.09 -11.46
N ASP A 393 -4.54 -4.98 -11.35
CA ASP A 393 -4.64 -6.17 -10.49
C ASP A 393 -3.26 -6.71 -10.13
N ALA A 394 -3.25 -7.65 -9.18
CA ALA A 394 -2.03 -8.29 -8.67
C ALA A 394 -1.21 -8.98 -9.78
N ILE A 395 -1.86 -9.65 -10.73
CA ILE A 395 -1.17 -10.35 -11.82
C ILE A 395 -0.50 -9.34 -12.76
N ALA A 396 -1.21 -8.27 -13.10
CA ALA A 396 -0.69 -7.19 -13.93
C ALA A 396 0.50 -6.49 -13.25
N LEU A 397 0.44 -6.24 -11.93
CA LEU A 397 1.54 -5.67 -11.16
C LEU A 397 2.78 -6.60 -11.17
N THR A 398 2.60 -7.89 -10.89
CA THR A 398 3.71 -8.86 -10.92
C THR A 398 4.32 -8.97 -12.31
N ASN A 399 3.50 -9.01 -13.36
CA ASN A 399 4.00 -9.05 -14.74
C ASN A 399 4.75 -7.77 -15.12
N ALA A 400 4.25 -6.61 -14.69
CA ALA A 400 4.87 -5.31 -14.91
C ALA A 400 6.27 -5.24 -14.29
N VAL A 401 6.42 -5.66 -13.03
CA VAL A 401 7.72 -5.66 -12.34
C VAL A 401 8.70 -6.63 -13.01
N ASN A 402 8.21 -7.76 -13.52
CA ASN A 402 9.04 -8.77 -14.19
C ASN A 402 9.37 -8.46 -15.66
N SER A 403 8.88 -7.36 -16.24
CA SER A 403 9.04 -7.07 -17.68
C SER A 403 10.38 -6.43 -18.06
N GLY A 404 11.31 -6.25 -17.12
CA GLY A 404 12.61 -5.62 -17.38
C GLY A 404 12.53 -4.11 -17.53
N LEU A 405 11.98 -3.44 -16.51
CA LEU A 405 11.81 -1.99 -16.45
C LEU A 405 13.13 -1.24 -16.27
N SER A 406 13.20 0.00 -16.76
CA SER A 406 14.34 0.90 -16.55
C SER A 406 14.32 1.55 -15.15
N ASP A 407 15.47 2.08 -14.71
CA ASP A 407 15.67 2.75 -13.41
C ASP A 407 14.83 4.01 -13.17
N SER A 408 14.05 4.47 -14.15
CA SER A 408 13.15 5.62 -14.02
C SER A 408 11.68 5.26 -14.28
N SER A 409 11.37 3.97 -14.35
CA SER A 409 10.01 3.53 -14.64
C SER A 409 9.08 3.80 -13.45
N VAL A 410 7.87 4.28 -13.75
CA VAL A 410 6.83 4.51 -12.74
C VAL A 410 5.61 3.67 -13.10
N ILE A 411 5.27 2.72 -12.23
CA ILE A 411 4.07 1.90 -12.38
C ILE A 411 2.93 2.56 -11.59
N GLY A 412 1.89 2.96 -12.30
CA GLY A 412 0.67 3.49 -11.71
C GLY A 412 -0.25 2.38 -11.23
N LEU A 413 -0.70 2.44 -9.97
CA LEU A 413 -1.72 1.54 -9.42
C LEU A 413 -3.05 2.28 -9.33
N ASN A 414 -4.10 1.66 -9.87
CA ASN A 414 -5.45 2.22 -9.82
C ASN A 414 -6.16 1.89 -8.49
N SER A 415 -7.36 2.42 -8.26
CA SER A 415 -8.15 2.25 -7.02
C SER A 415 -8.62 0.81 -6.70
N ASN A 416 -8.05 -0.21 -7.33
CA ASN A 416 -8.37 -1.60 -7.05
C ASN A 416 -7.65 -2.12 -5.79
N VAL A 417 -8.10 -3.31 -5.36
CA VAL A 417 -7.49 -4.07 -4.26
C VAL A 417 -6.56 -5.13 -4.85
N TYR A 418 -5.30 -5.10 -4.44
CA TYR A 418 -4.24 -6.01 -4.83
C TYR A 418 -4.01 -7.00 -3.68
N THR A 419 -4.52 -8.22 -3.86
CA THR A 419 -4.42 -9.32 -2.88
C THR A 419 -3.64 -10.49 -3.47
N GLU A 420 -3.14 -11.38 -2.61
CA GLU A 420 -2.42 -12.60 -3.00
C GLU A 420 -1.21 -12.30 -3.90
N LEU A 421 -0.51 -11.19 -3.65
CA LEU A 421 0.67 -10.82 -4.42
C LEU A 421 1.76 -11.87 -4.27
N ASP A 422 2.37 -12.27 -5.39
CA ASP A 422 3.69 -12.88 -5.37
C ASP A 422 4.73 -11.86 -4.85
N GLU A 423 5.92 -12.36 -4.50
CA GLU A 423 7.01 -11.47 -4.10
C GLU A 423 7.28 -10.43 -5.19
N ILE A 424 7.24 -9.15 -4.81
CA ILE A 424 7.57 -8.03 -5.67
C ILE A 424 9.05 -7.68 -5.46
N SER A 425 9.90 -8.18 -6.34
CA SER A 425 11.35 -7.89 -6.31
C SER A 425 11.69 -6.75 -7.28
N LEU A 426 11.98 -5.57 -6.74
CA LEU A 426 12.47 -4.42 -7.49
C LEU A 426 13.97 -4.56 -7.69
N THR A 427 14.37 -4.78 -8.95
CA THR A 427 15.78 -4.97 -9.37
C THR A 427 16.35 -3.78 -10.15
N THR A 428 15.52 -2.75 -10.33
CA THR A 428 15.84 -1.44 -10.93
C THR A 428 15.12 -0.36 -10.13
N GLY A 429 15.47 0.91 -10.35
CA GLY A 429 14.93 2.10 -9.66
C GLY A 429 13.45 2.42 -9.91
N VAL A 430 12.59 1.40 -9.93
CA VAL A 430 11.16 1.53 -10.23
C VAL A 430 10.42 2.16 -9.06
N VAL A 431 9.49 3.06 -9.38
CA VAL A 431 8.55 3.63 -8.40
C VAL A 431 7.16 3.00 -8.59
N LEU A 432 6.61 2.44 -7.52
CA LEU A 432 5.21 2.06 -7.43
C LEU A 432 4.43 3.26 -6.91
N LYS A 433 3.52 3.82 -7.70
CA LYS A 433 2.81 5.07 -7.36
C LYS A 433 1.30 4.91 -7.56
N ALA A 434 0.52 5.43 -6.63
CA ALA A 434 -0.92 5.58 -6.85
C ALA A 434 -1.20 6.52 -8.03
N VAL A 435 -2.17 6.17 -8.86
CA VAL A 435 -2.69 7.10 -9.87
C VAL A 435 -3.34 8.29 -9.15
N GLU A 436 -3.17 9.50 -9.70
CA GLU A 436 -3.69 10.74 -9.13
C GLU A 436 -5.19 10.62 -8.74
N GLU A 437 -5.54 11.12 -7.56
CA GLU A 437 -6.87 10.99 -6.94
C GLU A 437 -7.38 9.56 -6.67
N GLN A 438 -6.52 8.54 -6.80
CA GLN A 438 -6.87 7.14 -6.52
C GLN A 438 -6.14 6.62 -5.28
N THR A 439 -6.77 5.65 -4.60
CA THR A 439 -6.25 5.03 -3.38
C THR A 439 -6.14 3.52 -3.57
N PRO A 440 -5.09 3.01 -4.25
CA PRO A 440 -4.86 1.57 -4.37
C PRO A 440 -4.66 0.93 -3.00
N VAL A 441 -5.21 -0.26 -2.80
CA VAL A 441 -5.06 -1.01 -1.54
C VAL A 441 -4.29 -2.30 -1.80
N ILE A 442 -3.17 -2.49 -1.11
CA ILE A 442 -2.43 -3.75 -1.05
C ILE A 442 -2.79 -4.48 0.26
N THR A 443 -3.15 -5.75 0.17
CA THR A 443 -3.63 -6.54 1.33
C THR A 443 -3.20 -8.00 1.29
N GLY A 444 -3.23 -8.67 2.44
CA GLY A 444 -2.87 -10.08 2.60
C GLY A 444 -1.38 -10.29 2.83
N GLU A 445 -0.88 -11.47 2.44
CA GLU A 445 0.53 -11.86 2.54
C GLU A 445 1.38 -11.16 1.47
N ILE A 446 2.35 -10.34 1.89
CA ILE A 446 3.11 -9.44 1.01
C ILE A 446 4.60 -9.56 1.31
N CYS A 447 5.41 -9.44 0.25
CA CYS A 447 6.82 -9.10 0.34
C CYS A 447 7.15 -8.14 -0.81
N ILE A 448 7.59 -6.93 -0.47
CA ILE A 448 8.17 -5.99 -1.42
C ILE A 448 9.66 -5.87 -1.07
N HIS A 449 10.50 -6.39 -1.95
CA HIS A 449 11.96 -6.38 -1.79
C HIS A 449 12.61 -5.44 -2.79
N VAL A 450 13.45 -4.53 -2.33
CA VAL A 450 14.34 -3.73 -3.18
C VAL A 450 15.74 -4.29 -3.06
N ALA A 451 16.26 -4.81 -4.16
CA ALA A 451 17.54 -5.49 -4.18
C ALA A 451 18.74 -4.56 -3.95
N ASP A 452 19.85 -5.13 -3.48
CA ASP A 452 21.14 -4.44 -3.37
C ASP A 452 21.60 -3.85 -4.72
N GLY A 453 22.19 -2.66 -4.66
CA GLY A 453 22.66 -1.91 -5.83
C GLY A 453 21.57 -1.21 -6.66
N VAL A 454 20.29 -1.35 -6.30
CA VAL A 454 19.20 -0.57 -6.88
C VAL A 454 19.22 0.84 -6.32
N SER A 455 19.11 1.86 -7.17
CA SER A 455 19.01 3.26 -6.71
C SER A 455 17.71 3.91 -7.16
N GLY A 456 17.07 4.67 -6.27
CA GLY A 456 15.90 5.49 -6.59
C GLY A 456 14.57 4.75 -6.71
N ALA A 457 14.52 3.47 -6.30
CA ALA A 457 13.25 2.77 -6.17
C ALA A 457 12.36 3.45 -5.12
N GLY A 458 11.04 3.34 -5.30
CA GLY A 458 10.13 3.99 -4.37
C GLY A 458 8.73 3.42 -4.33
N ILE A 459 8.01 3.78 -3.28
CA ILE A 459 6.61 3.43 -3.06
C ILE A 459 5.89 4.69 -2.59
N GLU A 460 4.88 5.10 -3.35
CA GLU A 460 4.20 6.37 -3.14
C GLU A 460 2.68 6.27 -3.21
N GLY A 461 2.00 6.79 -2.18
CA GLY A 461 0.54 6.97 -2.19
C GLY A 461 -0.27 5.68 -2.03
N ILE A 462 0.36 4.57 -1.61
CA ILE A 462 -0.30 3.27 -1.52
C ILE A 462 -0.86 3.04 -0.12
N ALA A 463 -2.09 2.52 -0.05
CA ALA A 463 -2.66 2.02 1.19
C ALA A 463 -2.32 0.53 1.37
N PHE A 464 -1.81 0.17 2.53
CA PHE A 464 -1.55 -1.19 2.97
C PHE A 464 -2.47 -1.48 4.15
N SER A 465 -3.35 -2.47 3.99
CA SER A 465 -4.30 -2.85 5.03
C SER A 465 -4.36 -4.37 5.15
N ASP A 466 -4.55 -4.88 6.36
CA ASP A 466 -4.65 -6.33 6.60
C ASP A 466 -3.42 -7.07 6.04
N ILE A 467 -2.23 -6.55 6.35
CA ILE A 467 -0.96 -7.02 5.80
C ILE A 467 -0.28 -8.02 6.71
N ASP A 468 0.31 -9.04 6.10
CA ASP A 468 1.13 -10.05 6.77
C ASP A 468 2.34 -10.40 5.89
N ILE A 469 3.38 -10.98 6.50
CA ILE A 469 4.60 -11.30 5.78
C ILE A 469 4.42 -12.55 4.94
N LYS A 470 4.79 -12.46 3.65
CA LYS A 470 4.71 -13.61 2.74
C LYS A 470 5.69 -14.71 3.18
N PRO A 471 5.22 -15.92 3.54
CA PRO A 471 6.12 -17.02 3.93
C PRO A 471 7.07 -17.40 2.80
N GLU A 472 8.27 -17.89 3.16
CA GLU A 472 9.31 -18.35 2.22
C GLU A 472 9.85 -17.28 1.25
N SER A 473 9.42 -16.03 1.38
CA SER A 473 9.92 -14.88 0.60
C SER A 473 11.30 -14.40 1.09
N THR A 474 11.95 -13.56 0.29
CA THR A 474 13.19 -12.86 0.70
C THR A 474 12.96 -12.04 1.97
N CYS A 475 11.85 -11.31 2.05
CA CYS A 475 11.55 -10.49 3.21
C CYS A 475 11.38 -11.31 4.49
N ALA A 476 10.76 -12.50 4.41
CA ALA A 476 10.62 -13.42 5.54
C ALA A 476 11.92 -14.13 5.92
N THR A 477 12.70 -14.57 4.93
CA THR A 477 13.87 -15.41 5.22
C THR A 477 15.10 -14.62 5.65
N GLU A 478 15.20 -13.35 5.29
CA GLU A 478 16.38 -12.54 5.59
C GLU A 478 16.19 -11.56 6.74
N GLN A 479 15.02 -10.92 6.87
CA GLN A 479 14.83 -9.80 7.79
C GLN A 479 13.54 -9.82 8.62
N ASP A 480 12.64 -10.79 8.37
CA ASP A 480 11.29 -10.82 8.96
C ASP A 480 10.55 -9.47 8.75
N ALA A 481 10.46 -8.96 7.52
CA ALA A 481 9.82 -7.67 7.21
C ALA A 481 8.73 -7.75 6.10
N ILE A 482 7.79 -6.81 6.04
CA ILE A 482 6.84 -6.69 4.91
C ILE A 482 7.50 -6.03 3.70
N ILE A 483 8.21 -4.93 3.96
CA ILE A 483 8.96 -4.16 2.98
C ILE A 483 10.41 -4.20 3.41
N TYR A 484 11.26 -4.76 2.56
CA TYR A 484 12.70 -4.88 2.79
C TYR A 484 13.46 -4.19 1.67
N SER A 485 14.25 -3.16 2.00
CA SER A 485 15.05 -2.44 1.00
C SER A 485 16.54 -2.49 1.32
N GLU A 486 17.32 -3.06 0.42
CA GLU A 486 18.79 -2.93 0.37
C GLU A 486 19.23 -1.80 -0.58
N GLY A 487 18.28 -1.19 -1.30
CA GLY A 487 18.56 -0.15 -2.28
C GLY A 487 19.00 1.19 -1.70
N GLU A 488 19.67 1.97 -2.54
CA GLU A 488 20.16 3.32 -2.30
C GLU A 488 19.10 4.38 -2.63
N SER A 489 18.97 5.41 -1.80
CA SER A 489 18.00 6.49 -2.01
C SER A 489 16.55 5.99 -2.18
N PHE A 490 16.18 4.93 -1.47
CA PHE A 490 14.83 4.39 -1.47
C PHE A 490 13.84 5.40 -0.89
N VAL A 491 12.74 5.69 -1.59
CA VAL A 491 11.72 6.64 -1.14
C VAL A 491 10.44 5.91 -0.76
N PHE A 492 10.00 6.08 0.48
CA PHE A 492 8.71 5.58 0.96
C PHE A 492 7.88 6.77 1.45
N THR A 493 6.92 7.23 0.63
CA THR A 493 6.22 8.49 0.89
C THR A 493 4.72 8.45 0.64
N GLN A 494 3.96 9.23 1.41
CA GLN A 494 2.50 9.36 1.25
C GLN A 494 1.71 8.05 1.40
N ASN A 495 2.30 7.02 2.03
CA ASN A 495 1.64 5.72 2.18
C ASN A 495 0.84 5.66 3.48
N THR A 496 -0.18 4.80 3.51
CA THR A 496 -0.90 4.45 4.75
C THR A 496 -0.67 2.98 5.04
N LEU A 497 -0.25 2.63 6.25
CA LEU A 497 -0.20 1.26 6.73
C LEU A 497 -1.09 1.14 7.98
N SER A 498 -2.09 0.26 7.89
CA SER A 498 -3.00 -0.04 8.98
C SER A 498 -3.10 -1.53 9.22
N ASP A 499 -3.02 -1.94 10.48
CA ASP A 499 -3.29 -3.31 10.90
C ASP A 499 -4.60 -3.38 11.68
N ASP A 500 -5.62 -3.96 11.05
CA ASP A 500 -6.95 -4.19 11.62
C ASP A 500 -7.18 -5.68 11.94
N GLN A 501 -6.13 -6.52 11.86
CA GLN A 501 -6.25 -7.96 12.07
C GLN A 501 -6.52 -8.29 13.54
N SER A 502 -7.47 -9.21 13.76
CA SER A 502 -7.80 -9.69 15.12
C SER A 502 -6.75 -10.63 15.70
N GLU A 503 -5.95 -11.28 14.85
CA GLU A 503 -4.82 -12.13 15.22
C GLU A 503 -3.70 -11.92 14.20
N LEU A 504 -2.52 -11.45 14.65
CA LEU A 504 -1.31 -11.43 13.83
C LEU A 504 -0.82 -12.87 13.65
N ASN A 505 -0.61 -13.36 12.41
CA ASN A 505 0.00 -14.68 12.26
C ASN A 505 1.50 -14.67 12.61
N GLN A 506 2.18 -13.51 12.55
CA GLN A 506 3.56 -13.34 13.00
C GLN A 506 3.73 -12.15 13.95
N SER A 507 3.96 -12.46 15.22
CA SER A 507 4.23 -11.51 16.29
C SER A 507 5.63 -10.89 16.26
N GLU A 508 6.54 -11.37 15.39
CA GLU A 508 7.97 -11.04 15.37
C GLU A 508 8.46 -10.27 14.12
N MET A 509 7.59 -9.52 13.42
CA MET A 509 7.95 -8.90 12.13
C MET A 509 8.18 -7.37 12.17
N HIS A 510 8.93 -6.86 11.21
CA HIS A 510 9.04 -5.44 10.87
C HIS A 510 8.04 -5.04 9.78
N TRP A 511 7.48 -3.83 9.81
CA TRP A 511 6.79 -3.33 8.61
C TRP A 511 7.79 -2.88 7.56
N LEU A 512 8.72 -2.01 7.94
CA LEU A 512 9.82 -1.58 7.08
C LEU A 512 11.16 -2.02 7.67
N MET A 513 11.99 -2.66 6.86
CA MET A 513 13.41 -2.90 7.12
C MET A 513 14.26 -2.28 6.01
N ILE A 514 15.13 -1.34 6.36
CA ILE A 514 16.00 -0.64 5.41
C ILE A 514 17.46 -0.93 5.72
N ALA A 515 18.22 -1.37 4.72
CA ALA A 515 19.62 -1.76 4.84
C ALA A 515 20.60 -1.01 3.90
N GLY A 516 20.09 -0.34 2.86
CA GLY A 516 20.90 0.49 1.94
C GLY A 516 21.31 1.83 2.55
N ASN A 517 21.54 2.88 1.75
CA ASN A 517 21.84 4.23 2.25
C ASN A 517 20.84 5.27 1.73
N ASP A 518 20.79 6.43 2.39
CA ASP A 518 20.09 7.64 1.95
C ASP A 518 18.59 7.48 1.70
N ALA A 519 17.96 6.43 2.24
CA ALA A 519 16.51 6.25 2.17
C ALA A 519 15.74 7.39 2.86
N LEU A 520 14.62 7.78 2.26
CA LEU A 520 13.69 8.79 2.75
C LEU A 520 12.33 8.15 3.05
N ILE A 521 11.95 8.17 4.32
CA ILE A 521 10.64 7.69 4.80
C ILE A 521 9.87 8.90 5.29
N GLU A 522 8.95 9.41 4.48
CA GLU A 522 8.25 10.65 4.84
C GLU A 522 6.76 10.66 4.59
N ARG A 523 6.02 11.42 5.39
CA ARG A 523 4.58 11.67 5.15
C ARG A 523 3.76 10.39 5.06
N ASN A 524 4.13 9.37 5.82
CA ASN A 524 3.36 8.14 5.91
C ASN A 524 2.49 8.14 7.17
N SER A 525 1.34 7.46 7.07
CA SER A 525 0.43 7.23 8.20
C SER A 525 0.51 5.78 8.64
N PHE A 526 0.88 5.54 9.90
CA PHE A 526 1.02 4.21 10.50
C PHE A 526 0.02 4.05 11.66
N SER A 527 -0.75 2.96 11.66
CA SER A 527 -1.78 2.72 12.68
C SER A 527 -2.09 1.24 12.93
N GLY A 528 -2.69 0.90 14.07
CA GLY A 528 -3.22 -0.45 14.32
C GLY A 528 -2.19 -1.51 14.75
N ARG A 529 -0.90 -1.32 14.47
CA ARG A 529 0.17 -2.27 14.84
C ARG A 529 0.52 -2.21 16.34
N ASN A 530 -0.35 -2.70 17.21
CA ASN A 530 -0.27 -2.41 18.65
C ASN A 530 0.31 -3.54 19.51
N HIS A 531 0.37 -4.77 19.00
CA HIS A 531 0.86 -5.91 19.75
C HIS A 531 1.95 -6.64 18.94
N ALA A 532 3.11 -6.86 19.52
CA ALA A 532 4.19 -7.64 18.91
C ALA A 532 5.00 -8.33 20.01
N GLU A 533 5.39 -9.58 19.81
CA GLU A 533 6.41 -10.22 20.66
C GLU A 533 7.80 -9.68 20.34
N LYS A 534 8.01 -9.26 19.08
CA LYS A 534 9.23 -8.60 18.60
C LYS A 534 8.93 -7.83 17.32
N GLY A 535 9.81 -6.92 16.94
CA GLY A 535 9.72 -6.23 15.65
C GLY A 535 9.65 -4.72 15.80
N ALA A 536 9.48 -4.04 14.67
CA ALA A 536 9.43 -2.59 14.62
C ALA A 536 8.47 -2.11 13.53
N VAL A 537 7.88 -0.93 13.67
CA VAL A 537 7.22 -0.28 12.52
C VAL A 537 8.28 0.07 11.48
N ILE A 538 9.37 0.71 11.91
CA ILE A 538 10.53 0.99 11.05
C ILE A 538 11.79 0.46 11.72
N LYS A 539 12.59 -0.31 10.97
CA LYS A 539 13.95 -0.70 11.36
C LYS A 539 14.95 -0.30 10.29
N LEU A 540 16.05 0.28 10.74
CA LEU A 540 17.21 0.61 9.91
C LEU A 540 18.37 -0.30 10.31
N ALA A 541 19.10 -0.85 9.33
CA ALA A 541 20.31 -1.61 9.58
C ALA A 541 21.46 -0.67 9.94
N SER A 542 22.36 -1.12 10.80
CA SER A 542 23.61 -0.42 11.12
C SER A 542 24.62 -0.43 9.98
N SER A 543 24.42 -1.23 8.93
CA SER A 543 25.23 -1.22 7.71
C SER A 543 24.93 -0.05 6.77
N GLY A 544 23.76 0.57 6.92
CA GLY A 544 23.32 1.72 6.14
C GLY A 544 23.74 3.05 6.76
N SER A 545 23.56 4.13 6.00
CA SER A 545 23.85 5.50 6.47
C SER A 545 22.92 6.53 5.82
N GLY A 546 22.80 7.71 6.42
CA GLY A 546 22.14 8.88 5.80
C GLY A 546 20.60 8.82 5.71
N HIS A 547 19.97 7.80 6.29
CA HIS A 547 18.50 7.67 6.26
C HIS A 547 17.78 8.82 6.98
N VAL A 548 16.63 9.23 6.43
CA VAL A 548 15.77 10.27 6.99
C VAL A 548 14.34 9.73 7.19
N ILE A 549 13.82 9.87 8.42
CA ILE A 549 12.43 9.60 8.79
C ILE A 549 11.79 10.92 9.20
N GLN A 550 10.87 11.46 8.39
CA GLN A 550 10.30 12.78 8.65
C GLN A 550 8.82 12.94 8.32
N TYR A 551 8.14 13.84 9.02
CA TYR A 551 6.74 14.20 8.72
C TYR A 551 5.76 13.01 8.71
N ASN A 552 6.08 11.92 9.41
CA ASN A 552 5.19 10.76 9.52
C ASN A 552 4.22 10.92 10.68
N LEU A 553 3.02 10.35 10.53
CA LEU A 553 2.02 10.21 11.56
C LEU A 553 1.97 8.76 12.04
N PHE A 554 2.27 8.55 13.31
CA PHE A 554 2.04 7.28 14.00
C PHE A 554 0.89 7.51 14.97
N SER A 555 -0.28 6.93 14.69
CA SER A 555 -1.48 7.20 15.47
C SER A 555 -2.30 5.95 15.70
N ASN A 556 -3.02 5.93 16.82
CA ASN A 556 -3.97 4.87 17.12
C ASN A 556 -5.14 5.41 17.96
N SER A 557 -6.21 4.61 18.05
CA SER A 557 -7.49 5.03 18.62
C SER A 557 -7.62 4.89 20.15
N SER A 558 -6.61 4.33 20.83
CA SER A 558 -6.65 4.13 22.28
C SER A 558 -6.37 5.43 23.03
N ASP A 559 -7.31 5.92 23.82
CA ASP A 559 -7.09 7.11 24.68
C ASP A 559 -6.03 6.88 25.77
N ASN A 560 -5.65 5.63 26.06
CA ASN A 560 -4.55 5.26 26.96
C ASN A 560 -3.93 3.93 26.51
N PRO A 561 -2.91 3.94 25.63
CA PRO A 561 -2.28 2.69 25.19
C PRO A 561 -1.49 2.07 26.35
N ASN A 562 -2.09 1.08 27.03
CA ASN A 562 -1.35 0.17 27.89
C ASN A 562 -0.34 -0.59 27.02
N PHE A 563 0.82 -0.88 27.59
CA PHE A 563 1.84 -1.70 26.94
C PHE A 563 1.32 -3.07 26.48
N ASP A 564 0.30 -3.62 27.17
CA ASP A 564 -0.34 -4.92 26.88
C ASP A 564 0.67 -6.06 26.63
N ASP A 565 1.80 -6.04 27.34
CA ASP A 565 2.96 -6.96 27.20
C ASP A 565 3.59 -7.00 25.79
N SER A 566 3.36 -5.97 24.96
CA SER A 566 3.99 -5.80 23.65
C SER A 566 5.52 -5.74 23.79
N SER A 567 6.26 -5.80 22.70
CA SER A 567 7.72 -5.58 22.65
C SER A 567 8.10 -4.85 21.35
N LEU A 568 7.09 -4.22 20.74
CA LEU A 568 7.20 -3.47 19.51
C LEU A 568 8.05 -2.21 19.71
N TYR A 569 8.97 -1.98 18.78
CA TYR A 569 9.59 -0.67 18.61
C TYR A 569 8.80 0.14 17.59
N LEU A 570 8.57 1.43 17.83
CA LEU A 570 8.10 2.29 16.74
C LEU A 570 9.21 2.40 15.70
N ILE A 571 10.40 2.77 16.17
CA ILE A 571 11.57 2.95 15.33
C ILE A 571 12.76 2.28 16.00
N ASN A 572 13.47 1.44 15.25
CA ASN A 572 14.75 0.86 15.66
C ASN A 572 15.86 1.31 14.70
N LEU A 573 16.80 2.10 15.22
CA LEU A 573 17.90 2.68 14.47
C LEU A 573 19.18 1.86 14.68
N GLY A 574 19.46 0.89 13.81
CA GLY A 574 20.63 0.01 13.88
C GLY A 574 20.36 -1.38 14.46
N SER A 575 21.45 -2.14 14.68
CA SER A 575 21.46 -3.51 15.19
C SER A 575 22.60 -3.75 16.19
N THR A 576 22.45 -4.74 17.06
CA THR A 576 23.43 -5.08 18.13
C THR A 576 24.41 -6.19 17.77
N THR A 577 24.43 -6.65 16.52
CA THR A 577 25.11 -7.90 16.17
C THR A 577 26.62 -7.77 15.95
N GLY A 578 27.16 -6.55 15.85
CA GLY A 578 28.57 -6.30 15.56
C GLY A 578 29.15 -5.06 16.25
N SER A 579 30.29 -4.60 15.73
CA SER A 579 30.93 -3.32 16.11
C SER A 579 30.42 -2.14 15.28
N ASP A 580 29.50 -2.40 14.36
CA ASP A 580 28.89 -1.48 13.40
C ASP A 580 28.05 -0.38 14.05
N SER A 581 27.51 -0.60 15.26
CA SER A 581 26.85 0.49 16.00
C SER A 581 27.80 1.64 16.36
N ALA A 582 29.13 1.43 16.30
CA ALA A 582 30.12 2.47 16.50
C ALA A 582 30.38 3.31 15.23
N ASP A 583 29.93 2.83 14.07
CA ASP A 583 30.04 3.57 12.82
C ASP A 583 29.05 4.73 12.81
N MET A 584 29.48 5.85 12.24
CA MET A 584 28.71 7.10 12.21
C MET A 584 27.66 7.03 11.10
N ALA A 585 26.53 6.37 11.37
CA ALA A 585 25.48 6.16 10.37
C ALA A 585 24.71 7.44 10.03
N ASN A 586 24.67 8.44 10.93
CA ASN A 586 24.03 9.74 10.72
C ASN A 586 22.55 9.66 10.31
N PHE A 587 21.79 8.73 10.90
CA PHE A 587 20.35 8.67 10.68
C PHE A 587 19.63 9.89 11.27
N THR A 588 18.60 10.37 10.60
CA THR A 588 17.80 11.51 11.05
C THR A 588 16.35 11.11 11.26
N VAL A 589 15.79 11.41 12.43
CA VAL A 589 14.38 11.26 12.75
C VAL A 589 13.84 12.61 13.17
N GLN A 590 13.05 13.26 12.32
CA GLN A 590 12.65 14.64 12.57
C GLN A 590 11.20 14.95 12.25
N TYR A 591 10.61 15.85 13.02
CA TYR A 591 9.28 16.41 12.73
C TYR A 591 8.18 15.36 12.52
N ASN A 592 8.24 14.24 13.26
CA ASN A 592 7.20 13.21 13.26
C ASN A 592 6.21 13.45 14.40
N ARG A 593 4.96 12.99 14.20
CA ARG A 593 3.94 12.93 15.24
C ARG A 593 3.73 11.49 15.66
N VAL A 594 3.81 11.22 16.96
CA VAL A 594 3.43 9.94 17.55
C VAL A 594 2.36 10.20 18.59
N GLU A 595 1.21 9.54 18.45
CA GLU A 595 0.11 9.67 19.41
C GLU A 595 -0.57 8.34 19.68
N ASN A 596 -0.81 8.05 20.96
CA ASN A 596 -1.62 6.91 21.40
C ASN A 596 -1.14 5.54 20.89
N PHE A 597 0.12 5.44 20.44
CA PHE A 597 0.66 4.23 19.85
C PHE A 597 1.15 3.27 20.94
N VAL A 598 0.82 1.98 20.84
CA VAL A 598 1.26 0.98 21.81
C VAL A 598 2.66 0.49 21.44
N THR A 599 3.65 0.79 22.27
CA THR A 599 5.03 0.35 22.09
C THR A 599 5.62 -0.29 23.33
N GLY A 600 6.71 -1.02 23.12
CA GLY A 600 7.80 -1.36 24.03
C GLY A 600 8.05 -0.38 25.17
N ARG A 601 8.81 -0.84 26.17
CA ARG A 601 9.56 0.07 27.05
C ARG A 601 10.50 1.04 26.29
N ARG A 602 10.77 0.76 25.01
CA ARG A 602 11.49 1.64 24.09
C ARG A 602 10.58 1.93 22.92
N MET A 603 10.17 3.17 22.79
CA MET A 603 9.40 3.63 21.65
C MET A 603 10.35 3.80 20.45
N MET A 604 11.46 4.52 20.67
CA MET A 604 12.59 4.58 19.74
C MET A 604 13.79 3.88 20.38
N ARG A 605 14.34 2.88 19.69
CA ARG A 605 15.58 2.21 20.10
C ARG A 605 16.71 2.64 19.20
N VAL A 606 17.80 3.15 19.76
CA VAL A 606 18.95 3.69 19.00
C VAL A 606 20.18 2.85 19.30
N GLN A 607 20.71 2.23 18.25
CA GLN A 607 21.79 1.25 18.27
C GLN A 607 22.80 1.57 17.17
N THR A 608 23.17 2.83 17.09
CA THR A 608 24.07 3.41 16.09
C THR A 608 24.73 4.68 16.64
N SER A 609 25.65 5.26 15.89
CA SER A 609 26.32 6.51 16.24
C SER A 609 25.96 7.66 15.30
N GLY A 610 25.88 8.88 15.86
CA GLY A 610 25.60 10.10 15.10
C GLY A 610 24.16 10.31 14.69
N ALA A 611 23.22 9.52 15.18
CA ALA A 611 21.81 9.72 14.90
C ALA A 611 21.33 11.07 15.45
N THR A 612 20.46 11.76 14.71
CA THR A 612 19.81 13.01 15.10
C THR A 612 18.32 12.77 15.25
N ILE A 613 17.77 13.07 16.43
CA ILE A 613 16.34 12.92 16.75
C ILE A 613 15.83 14.29 17.18
N HIS A 614 15.10 14.95 16.28
CA HIS A 614 14.87 16.39 16.36
C HIS A 614 13.41 16.79 16.13
N GLY A 615 12.84 17.66 16.97
CA GLY A 615 11.57 18.32 16.66
C GLY A 615 10.35 17.39 16.59
N ASN A 616 10.42 16.18 17.16
CA ASN A 616 9.30 15.23 17.14
C ASN A 616 8.29 15.55 18.25
N THR A 617 7.00 15.30 18.00
CA THR A 617 5.92 15.44 19.00
C THR A 617 5.34 14.08 19.36
N VAL A 618 5.62 13.62 20.59
CA VAL A 618 5.18 12.32 21.14
C VAL A 618 4.16 12.59 22.24
N VAL A 619 2.95 12.03 22.12
CA VAL A 619 1.86 12.21 23.10
C VAL A 619 1.24 10.87 23.48
N ASP A 620 1.16 10.61 24.79
CA ASP A 620 0.46 9.45 25.34
C ASP A 620 0.97 8.11 24.77
N VAL A 621 2.29 7.98 24.63
CA VAL A 621 2.95 6.75 24.18
C VAL A 621 3.62 6.05 25.37
N ASN A 622 3.73 4.72 25.31
CA ASN A 622 4.50 3.94 26.27
C ASN A 622 5.98 3.82 25.85
N GLY A 623 6.91 3.79 26.80
CA GLY A 623 8.34 3.83 26.50
C GLY A 623 8.84 5.23 26.13
N GLY A 624 10.15 5.35 25.91
CA GLY A 624 10.80 6.60 25.53
C GLY A 624 11.82 6.43 24.40
N ILE A 625 12.60 7.48 24.17
CA ILE A 625 13.75 7.47 23.26
C ILE A 625 14.94 6.84 24.00
N SER A 626 15.41 5.68 23.56
CA SER A 626 16.44 4.91 24.25
C SER A 626 17.73 4.85 23.42
N LEU A 627 18.75 5.58 23.87
CA LEU A 627 20.11 5.55 23.32
C LEU A 627 20.86 4.39 23.98
N GLU A 628 20.97 3.26 23.29
CA GLU A 628 21.49 2.02 23.87
C GLU A 628 22.90 1.69 23.43
N ASP A 629 23.10 1.62 22.11
CA ASP A 629 24.36 1.19 21.53
C ASP A 629 24.89 2.23 20.56
N GLY A 630 26.21 2.37 20.52
CA GLY A 630 26.86 3.47 19.79
C GLY A 630 26.96 4.75 20.61
N GLY A 631 27.56 5.78 20.02
CA GLY A 631 27.92 7.03 20.69
C GLY A 631 27.48 8.27 19.91
N PHE A 632 27.61 9.45 20.52
CA PHE A 632 27.52 10.73 19.79
C PHE A 632 26.18 11.04 19.11
N ASN A 633 25.11 10.37 19.50
CA ASN A 633 23.73 10.70 19.09
C ASN A 633 23.24 12.02 19.70
N THR A 634 22.34 12.69 18.99
CA THR A 634 21.77 14.00 19.34
C THR A 634 20.25 13.90 19.45
N VAL A 635 19.68 14.32 20.57
CA VAL A 635 18.24 14.37 20.84
C VAL A 635 17.87 15.80 21.23
N THR A 636 17.24 16.54 20.33
CA THR A 636 16.91 17.95 20.59
C THR A 636 15.51 18.36 20.18
N ASP A 637 14.97 19.37 20.85
CA ASP A 637 13.75 20.06 20.44
C ASP A 637 12.50 19.15 20.36
N ASN A 638 12.54 17.98 21.01
CA ASN A 638 11.41 17.07 21.02
C ASN A 638 10.41 17.47 22.12
N ILE A 639 9.13 17.27 21.84
CA ILE A 639 8.03 17.40 22.80
C ILE A 639 7.55 15.99 23.13
N ILE A 640 7.69 15.59 24.39
CA ILE A 640 7.26 14.28 24.90
C ILE A 640 6.29 14.52 26.05
N ILE A 641 5.01 14.28 25.81
CA ILE A 641 3.94 14.56 26.78
C ILE A 641 3.18 13.29 27.05
N ARG A 642 2.86 13.09 28.33
CA ARG A 642 1.86 12.11 28.73
C ARG A 642 0.76 12.83 29.50
N THR A 643 -0.47 12.73 29.01
CA THR A 643 -1.64 13.36 29.61
C THR A 643 -2.45 12.38 30.46
N THR A 644 -2.15 11.09 30.34
CA THR A 644 -2.86 9.98 30.98
C THR A 644 -2.04 9.29 32.07
N ASP A 645 -2.72 8.75 33.08
CA ASP A 645 -2.08 7.89 34.08
C ASP A 645 -1.66 6.54 33.49
N ILE A 646 -0.82 5.79 34.20
CA ILE A 646 -0.48 4.41 33.82
C ILE A 646 -1.54 3.44 34.34
N ASP A 647 -1.91 2.46 33.53
CA ASP A 647 -2.90 1.44 33.90
C ASP A 647 -2.23 0.22 34.56
N SER A 648 -0.93 0.03 34.33
CA SER A 648 -0.14 -1.09 34.84
C SER A 648 1.24 -0.63 35.35
N SER A 649 1.78 -1.29 36.38
CA SER A 649 3.18 -1.08 36.80
C SER A 649 4.20 -1.57 35.76
N ASN A 650 3.75 -2.33 34.76
CA ASN A 650 4.57 -2.72 33.61
C ASN A 650 4.67 -1.61 32.57
N ASP A 651 3.81 -0.60 32.61
CA ASP A 651 3.93 0.58 31.76
C ASP A 651 5.18 1.36 32.16
N ARG A 652 6.02 1.65 31.17
CA ARG A 652 7.31 2.33 31.35
C ARG A 652 7.36 3.60 30.48
N PRO A 653 6.36 4.51 30.54
CA PRO A 653 6.45 5.77 29.81
C PRO A 653 7.70 6.51 30.25
N SER A 654 8.45 7.03 29.28
CA SER A 654 9.74 7.65 29.54
C SER A 654 9.97 8.78 28.55
N GLY A 655 10.76 9.78 28.93
CA GLY A 655 11.27 10.78 27.99
C GLY A 655 12.46 10.23 27.22
N VAL A 656 13.66 10.51 27.72
CA VAL A 656 14.92 10.09 27.08
C VAL A 656 15.70 9.21 28.04
N LEU A 657 16.05 8.00 27.60
CA LEU A 657 16.94 7.07 28.29
C LEU A 657 18.27 7.03 27.53
N MET A 658 19.38 7.08 28.26
CA MET A 658 20.69 7.17 27.63
C MET A 658 21.79 6.47 28.41
N THR A 659 22.72 5.89 27.67
CA THR A 659 24.06 5.61 28.16
C THR A 659 24.94 6.85 27.99
N PRO A 660 25.91 7.09 28.88
CA PRO A 660 26.78 8.26 28.80
C PRO A 660 27.90 8.07 27.76
N MET A 661 27.57 7.94 26.47
CA MET A 661 28.51 7.67 25.38
C MET A 661 28.68 8.87 24.44
N GLY A 662 28.92 10.06 25.01
CA GLY A 662 29.16 11.29 24.22
C GLY A 662 27.92 11.88 23.55
N HIS A 663 26.72 11.51 24.01
CA HIS A 663 25.46 12.02 23.44
C HIS A 663 25.20 13.49 23.78
N THR A 664 24.29 14.10 23.03
CA THR A 664 23.77 15.44 23.28
C THR A 664 22.26 15.37 23.44
N VAL A 665 21.74 15.79 24.60
CA VAL A 665 20.31 15.83 24.92
C VAL A 665 19.95 17.25 25.33
N GLU A 666 19.40 18.03 24.40
CA GLU A 666 19.25 19.47 24.59
C GLU A 666 17.88 20.02 24.19
N ASN A 667 17.37 21.00 24.94
CA ASN A 667 16.15 21.75 24.61
C ASN A 667 14.88 20.89 24.42
N ASN A 668 14.79 19.69 25.02
CA ASN A 668 13.59 18.86 24.95
C ASN A 668 12.56 19.30 26.00
N TYR A 669 11.27 19.20 25.69
CA TYR A 669 10.15 19.39 26.62
C TYR A 669 9.54 18.04 26.96
N ILE A 670 9.62 17.64 28.23
CA ILE A 670 9.16 16.35 28.72
C ILE A 670 8.17 16.60 29.86
N ALA A 671 6.94 16.11 29.74
CA ALA A 671 5.93 16.36 30.73
C ALA A 671 5.03 15.16 31.01
N GLY A 672 4.57 15.05 32.26
CA GLY A 672 3.50 14.11 32.62
C GLY A 672 3.95 12.66 32.76
N ILE A 673 5.24 12.36 32.91
CA ILE A 673 5.71 10.98 33.03
C ILE A 673 5.31 10.40 34.41
N ARG A 674 4.41 9.40 34.41
CA ARG A 674 3.79 8.81 35.62
C ARG A 674 4.27 7.38 35.90
N SER A 675 5.58 7.13 35.88
CA SER A 675 6.14 5.81 36.23
C SER A 675 7.02 5.88 37.49
N THR A 676 7.03 4.80 38.27
CA THR A 676 7.94 4.57 39.40
C THR A 676 9.00 3.51 39.06
N ASN A 677 9.05 3.04 37.81
CA ASN A 677 9.96 1.97 37.39
C ASN A 677 11.42 2.48 37.35
N LYS A 678 12.38 1.61 37.71
CA LYS A 678 13.82 1.94 37.78
C LYS A 678 14.42 2.43 36.45
N GLU A 679 13.81 2.12 35.31
CA GLU A 679 14.23 2.57 33.98
C GLU A 679 13.24 3.54 33.32
N ALA A 680 12.33 4.17 34.07
CA ALA A 680 11.31 5.04 33.48
C ALA A 680 11.20 6.39 34.20
N GLY A 681 11.29 7.48 33.44
CA GLY A 681 11.26 8.83 33.98
C GLY A 681 11.40 9.87 32.89
N GLY A 682 11.61 11.13 33.26
CA GLY A 682 11.84 12.21 32.29
C GLY A 682 13.16 12.00 31.55
N ILE A 683 14.28 12.13 32.26
CA ILE A 683 15.64 11.88 31.75
C ILE A 683 16.25 10.74 32.57
N VAL A 684 16.61 9.64 31.90
CA VAL A 684 17.08 8.41 32.53
C VAL A 684 18.52 8.12 32.10
N PHE A 685 19.43 8.05 33.06
CA PHE A 685 20.79 7.57 32.86
C PHE A 685 20.85 6.08 33.20
N THR A 686 21.31 5.23 32.29
CA THR A 686 21.30 3.77 32.50
C THR A 686 22.65 3.12 32.18
N ALA A 687 22.99 2.08 32.95
CA ALA A 687 24.13 1.19 32.70
C ALA A 687 23.74 -0.08 31.91
N ASN A 688 22.43 -0.30 31.70
CA ASN A 688 21.89 -1.54 31.15
C ASN A 688 22.58 -1.98 29.84
N PRO A 689 22.86 -1.09 28.86
CA PRO A 689 23.53 -1.50 27.63
C PRO A 689 24.99 -1.97 27.79
N PHE A 690 25.67 -1.65 28.90
CA PHE A 690 27.03 -2.14 29.18
C PHE A 690 27.07 -3.58 29.70
N SER A 691 25.92 -4.21 29.94
CA SER A 691 25.84 -5.56 30.53
C SER A 691 25.05 -6.54 29.64
N GLN A 692 25.05 -6.28 28.33
CA GLN A 692 24.32 -7.06 27.33
C GLN A 692 25.09 -8.29 26.80
N ALA A 693 26.38 -8.44 27.13
CA ALA A 693 27.19 -9.60 26.77
C ALA A 693 27.50 -10.52 27.97
N ASP A 694 27.96 -11.74 27.68
CA ASP A 694 28.23 -12.74 28.72
C ASP A 694 29.30 -12.26 29.71
N GLY A 695 28.98 -12.37 31.01
CA GLY A 695 29.85 -11.90 32.08
C GLY A 695 29.68 -10.42 32.41
N GLY A 696 28.63 -9.77 31.90
CA GLY A 696 28.30 -8.38 32.20
C GLY A 696 29.28 -7.38 31.58
N VAL A 697 29.76 -7.62 30.36
CA VAL A 697 30.65 -6.69 29.65
C VAL A 697 29.90 -5.95 28.54
N PRO A 698 30.41 -4.79 28.06
CA PRO A 698 29.84 -4.12 26.91
C PRO A 698 29.80 -5.05 25.69
N ASN A 699 28.79 -4.89 24.85
CA ASN A 699 28.78 -5.54 23.54
C ASN A 699 29.87 -4.95 22.63
N ALA A 700 30.09 -5.57 21.47
CA ALA A 700 31.18 -5.21 20.56
C ALA A 700 31.09 -3.75 20.08
N GLY A 701 29.88 -3.24 19.83
CA GLY A 701 29.63 -1.85 19.43
C GLY A 701 29.98 -0.85 20.53
N ASN A 702 29.48 -1.05 21.74
CA ASN A 702 29.80 -0.18 22.87
C ASN A 702 31.27 -0.23 23.25
N GLN A 703 31.87 -1.43 23.19
CA GLN A 703 33.30 -1.58 23.39
C GLN A 703 34.10 -0.80 22.34
N ALA A 704 33.68 -0.82 21.06
CA ALA A 704 34.36 -0.09 20.00
C ALA A 704 34.32 1.44 20.21
N ILE A 705 33.22 2.00 20.73
CA ILE A 705 33.15 3.41 21.12
C ILE A 705 34.07 3.71 22.31
N LEU A 706 34.06 2.87 23.35
CA LEU A 706 34.91 3.03 24.54
C LEU A 706 36.41 2.95 24.22
N ASP A 707 36.78 2.11 23.25
CA ASP A 707 38.16 1.98 22.76
C ASP A 707 38.59 3.14 21.83
N GLY A 708 37.62 3.96 21.39
CA GLY A 708 37.84 5.12 20.53
C GLY A 708 38.53 6.30 21.24
N THR A 709 38.88 7.33 20.47
CA THR A 709 39.54 8.56 20.99
C THR A 709 38.58 9.75 21.12
N GLY A 710 37.27 9.51 21.12
CA GLY A 710 36.24 10.57 21.17
C GLY A 710 36.05 11.15 22.57
N ASP A 711 35.51 12.37 22.63
CA ASP A 711 35.04 12.96 23.89
C ASP A 711 33.70 12.33 24.27
N LEU A 712 33.70 11.45 25.26
CA LEU A 712 32.50 10.75 25.72
C LEU A 712 31.66 11.60 26.69
N THR A 713 31.96 12.89 26.84
CA THR A 713 31.18 13.80 27.68
C THR A 713 29.73 13.85 27.21
N LEU A 714 28.80 13.52 28.11
CA LEU A 714 27.37 13.60 27.86
C LEU A 714 26.88 15.03 28.13
N SER A 715 26.35 15.71 27.10
CA SER A 715 25.73 17.04 27.25
C SER A 715 24.23 16.89 27.53
N VAL A 716 23.77 17.38 28.68
CA VAL A 716 22.33 17.43 29.02
C VAL A 716 21.96 18.86 29.39
N LYS A 717 21.41 19.62 28.45
CA LYS A 717 21.24 21.07 28.63
C LYS A 717 19.89 21.62 28.21
N ASN A 718 19.43 22.65 28.93
CA ASN A 718 18.23 23.42 28.56
C ASN A 718 16.95 22.59 28.39
N ASN A 719 16.89 21.37 28.93
CA ASN A 719 15.69 20.55 28.87
C ASN A 719 14.67 21.06 29.90
N THR A 720 13.39 20.87 29.61
CA THR A 720 12.29 21.13 30.54
C THR A 720 11.65 19.81 30.91
N VAL A 721 11.68 19.44 32.19
CA VAL A 721 10.98 18.26 32.72
C VAL A 721 9.93 18.72 33.73
N LEU A 722 8.66 18.54 33.38
CA LEU A 722 7.53 18.99 34.19
C LEU A 722 6.68 17.81 34.65
N ASN A 723 6.07 17.98 35.82
CA ASN A 723 4.99 17.16 36.31
C ASN A 723 5.27 15.67 36.07
N SER A 724 6.40 15.16 36.53
CA SER A 724 6.84 13.78 36.31
C SER A 724 7.20 13.14 37.66
N ILE A 725 6.76 11.90 37.92
CA ILE A 725 7.02 11.22 39.21
C ILE A 725 8.53 11.11 39.45
N GLN A 726 9.25 10.71 38.42
CA GLN A 726 10.71 10.63 38.41
C GLN A 726 11.25 11.53 37.29
N PRO A 727 11.52 12.83 37.56
CA PRO A 727 11.94 13.75 36.51
C PRO A 727 13.34 13.42 35.98
N ILE A 728 14.26 13.04 36.87
CA ILE A 728 15.59 12.54 36.56
C ILE A 728 15.74 11.18 37.25
N VAL A 729 16.29 10.19 36.55
CA VAL A 729 16.52 8.84 37.05
C VAL A 729 17.95 8.42 36.78
N PHE A 730 18.66 7.98 37.82
CA PHE A 730 19.88 7.20 37.67
C PHE A 730 19.51 5.74 37.88
N SER A 731 19.31 5.01 36.79
CA SER A 731 18.79 3.65 36.84
C SER A 731 19.80 2.72 37.51
N THR A 732 19.30 1.94 38.48
CA THR A 732 20.05 0.86 39.09
C THR A 732 19.89 -0.47 38.32
N GLU A 733 18.98 -0.52 37.35
CA GLU A 733 18.76 -1.69 36.50
C GLU A 733 19.98 -1.96 35.60
N ILE A 734 20.44 -3.20 35.64
CA ILE A 734 21.51 -3.72 34.78
C ILE A 734 20.97 -4.87 33.94
N GLY A 735 21.62 -5.11 32.80
CA GLY A 735 21.24 -6.12 31.85
C GLY A 735 21.22 -7.51 32.47
N SER A 736 20.29 -8.34 32.00
CA SER A 736 20.04 -9.68 32.54
C SER A 736 21.22 -10.66 32.44
N ARG A 737 22.30 -10.29 31.75
CA ARG A 737 23.54 -11.07 31.63
C ARG A 737 24.64 -10.60 32.57
N ALA A 738 24.38 -9.56 33.37
CA ALA A 738 25.23 -9.19 34.49
C ALA A 738 25.24 -10.30 35.57
N PRO A 739 26.33 -10.43 36.34
CA PRO A 739 26.43 -11.45 37.39
C PRO A 739 25.59 -11.14 38.65
N VAL A 740 25.03 -9.94 38.71
CA VAL A 740 24.22 -9.41 39.81
C VAL A 740 22.94 -8.79 39.24
N GLY A 741 21.93 -8.59 40.07
CA GLY A 741 20.62 -8.08 39.62
C GLY A 741 20.51 -6.56 39.62
N ASP A 742 21.42 -5.90 40.31
CA ASP A 742 21.42 -4.47 40.55
C ASP A 742 22.88 -3.97 40.55
N CYS A 743 23.08 -2.72 40.13
CA CYS A 743 24.42 -2.18 39.92
C CYS A 743 25.18 -1.91 41.23
N ASP A 744 24.46 -1.75 42.34
CA ASP A 744 24.96 -1.57 43.70
C ASP A 744 25.74 -2.80 44.19
N GLU A 745 25.33 -3.98 43.72
CA GLU A 745 25.99 -5.26 43.98
C GLU A 745 27.28 -5.45 43.17
N LEU A 746 27.61 -4.54 42.24
CA LEU A 746 28.84 -4.65 41.45
C LEU A 746 30.07 -4.40 42.32
N THR A 747 31.06 -5.29 42.18
CA THR A 747 32.36 -5.18 42.84
C THR A 747 33.48 -5.46 41.83
N ALA A 748 34.68 -4.97 42.12
CA ALA A 748 35.87 -5.30 41.33
C ALA A 748 36.13 -6.82 41.23
N ASP A 749 35.63 -7.61 42.18
CA ASP A 749 35.81 -9.06 42.21
C ASP A 749 34.75 -9.82 41.39
N ASN A 750 33.50 -9.35 41.32
CA ASN A 750 32.42 -10.06 40.63
C ASN A 750 32.22 -9.62 39.16
N SER A 751 32.59 -8.39 38.80
CA SER A 751 32.47 -7.86 37.44
C SER A 751 33.45 -6.71 37.20
N PRO A 752 34.78 -6.96 37.11
CA PRO A 752 35.79 -5.90 37.12
C PRO A 752 35.67 -4.89 35.98
N VAL A 753 35.22 -5.31 34.80
CA VAL A 753 35.07 -4.44 33.63
C VAL A 753 33.86 -3.53 33.81
N LEU A 754 32.69 -4.11 34.11
CA LEU A 754 31.48 -3.33 34.36
C LEU A 754 31.67 -2.40 35.54
N TYR A 755 32.17 -2.93 36.65
CA TYR A 755 32.49 -2.15 37.84
C TYR A 755 33.45 -1.00 37.55
N GLY A 756 34.44 -1.21 36.67
CA GLY A 756 35.36 -0.16 36.24
C GLY A 756 34.70 0.92 35.38
N LEU A 757 33.75 0.55 34.52
CA LEU A 757 32.98 1.49 33.69
C LEU A 757 31.91 2.22 34.50
N THR A 758 31.30 1.54 35.48
CA THR A 758 30.22 2.08 36.30
C THR A 758 30.72 2.76 37.57
N LYS A 759 32.04 2.95 37.76
CA LYS A 759 32.62 3.72 38.88
C LYS A 759 33.50 4.86 38.36
N ASN A 760 32.95 6.07 38.35
CA ASN A 760 33.59 7.35 38.05
C ASN A 760 34.25 7.44 36.67
N PHE A 761 33.67 6.82 35.64
CA PHE A 761 34.23 6.86 34.28
C PHE A 761 33.69 8.03 33.46
N PHE A 762 32.39 8.30 33.53
CA PHE A 762 31.73 9.19 32.57
C PHE A 762 31.64 10.63 33.06
N VAL A 763 31.88 11.58 32.17
CA VAL A 763 31.72 13.02 32.45
C VAL A 763 30.35 13.47 31.94
N ILE A 764 29.60 14.15 32.79
CA ILE A 764 28.32 14.76 32.41
C ILE A 764 28.44 16.28 32.51
N ASP A 765 28.03 16.97 31.46
CA ASP A 765 27.81 18.41 31.42
C ASP A 765 26.30 18.69 31.52
N PHE A 766 25.84 18.86 32.75
CA PHE A 766 24.43 19.09 33.08
C PHE A 766 24.20 20.56 33.42
N ASP A 767 23.57 21.30 32.51
CA ASP A 767 23.39 22.75 32.65
C ASP A 767 21.99 23.25 32.26
N ALA A 768 21.50 24.28 32.97
CA ALA A 768 20.28 25.03 32.62
C ALA A 768 18.98 24.20 32.40
N ASN A 769 18.89 22.99 32.94
CA ASN A 769 17.67 22.16 32.83
C ASN A 769 16.59 22.63 33.82
N LEU A 770 15.39 22.96 33.34
CA LEU A 770 14.25 23.29 34.19
C LEU A 770 13.57 22.02 34.69
N ILE A 771 13.52 21.82 36.00
CA ILE A 771 12.76 20.73 36.63
C ILE A 771 11.71 21.35 37.55
N ALA A 772 10.43 21.11 37.26
CA ALA A 772 9.35 21.61 38.12
C ALA A 772 8.25 20.57 38.31
N ASN A 773 8.06 20.15 39.57
CA ASN A 773 6.97 19.31 40.00
C ASN A 773 6.23 20.07 41.10
N GLY A 774 5.00 20.51 40.85
CA GLY A 774 4.22 21.23 41.86
C GLY A 774 3.97 20.34 43.09
N LEU A 775 4.35 20.82 44.27
CA LEU A 775 3.90 20.30 45.56
C LEU A 775 2.90 21.30 46.15
N ASN A 776 1.70 20.84 46.49
CA ASN A 776 0.74 21.66 47.23
C ASN A 776 0.02 20.81 48.28
N ASP A 777 0.11 21.24 49.54
CA ASP A 777 -0.43 20.54 50.71
C ASP A 777 -1.96 20.72 50.90
N ASP A 778 -2.67 21.38 49.97
CA ASP A 778 -4.11 21.61 50.07
C ASP A 778 -4.94 20.59 49.25
N PRO A 779 -5.59 19.60 49.90
CA PRO A 779 -6.38 18.56 49.24
C PRO A 779 -7.69 19.07 48.58
N LEU A 780 -8.00 20.37 48.67
CA LEU A 780 -9.17 20.99 48.05
C LEU A 780 -8.84 21.83 46.80
N ALA A 781 -7.56 22.07 46.49
CA ALA A 781 -7.12 22.69 45.24
C ALA A 781 -6.83 21.58 44.22
N GLN A 782 -7.73 21.38 43.24
CA GLN A 782 -7.53 20.36 42.21
C GLN A 782 -6.60 20.86 41.10
N GLY A 783 -5.32 20.50 41.18
CA GLY A 783 -4.28 20.76 40.18
C GLY A 783 -2.96 20.12 40.65
N LEU A 784 -2.13 19.66 39.71
CA LEU A 784 -0.76 19.15 39.94
C LEU A 784 -0.60 18.24 41.18
N PHE A 785 -1.47 17.25 41.32
CA PHE A 785 -1.49 16.36 42.47
C PHE A 785 -0.70 15.07 42.19
N LEU A 786 0.36 14.83 42.96
CA LEU A 786 0.78 13.48 43.32
C LEU A 786 0.21 13.17 44.72
N PRO A 787 -0.61 12.12 44.90
CA PRO A 787 -1.05 11.73 46.23
C PRO A 787 0.12 11.37 47.13
N PHE A 788 0.20 12.03 48.29
CA PHE A 788 1.19 11.80 49.34
C PHE A 788 1.24 10.34 49.85
N ASP A 789 0.27 9.50 49.50
CA ASP A 789 0.15 8.11 49.95
C ASP A 789 0.58 7.05 48.92
N ALA A 790 1.00 7.45 47.72
CA ALA A 790 1.72 6.56 46.81
C ALA A 790 3.14 6.36 47.36
N SER A 791 3.25 5.33 48.20
CA SER A 791 4.48 4.76 48.76
C SER A 791 5.74 5.12 47.97
N SER A 792 6.60 5.91 48.62
CA SER A 792 7.99 6.19 48.25
C SER A 792 8.25 6.52 46.77
N SER A 793 8.47 7.80 46.46
CA SER A 793 9.31 8.16 45.32
C SER A 793 10.76 7.77 45.64
N ASP A 794 11.07 6.48 45.63
CA ASP A 794 12.33 5.93 46.13
C ASP A 794 13.58 6.28 45.29
N HIS A 795 13.47 7.03 44.18
CA HIS A 795 14.55 7.06 43.20
C HIS A 795 14.84 8.41 42.53
N SER A 796 14.29 9.53 43.01
CA SER A 796 14.61 10.83 42.37
C SER A 796 16.11 11.15 42.38
N PHE A 797 16.86 10.54 43.32
CA PHE A 797 18.32 10.55 43.42
C PHE A 797 18.85 9.32 44.19
N GLU A 798 18.39 8.09 43.87
CA GLU A 798 19.04 6.90 44.46
C GLU A 798 20.32 6.60 43.65
N TYR A 799 21.47 6.73 44.33
CA TYR A 799 22.80 6.67 43.74
C TYR A 799 23.53 5.44 44.24
N ASP A 800 23.41 4.32 43.54
CA ASP A 800 24.24 3.15 43.87
C ASP A 800 25.18 2.72 42.73
N CYS A 801 24.85 3.01 41.46
CA CYS A 801 25.83 2.94 40.39
C CYS A 801 26.56 4.29 40.28
N ASP A 802 27.80 4.39 40.78
CA ASP A 802 28.67 5.57 40.59
C ASP A 802 29.08 5.77 39.10
N LEU A 803 28.17 5.72 38.13
CA LEU A 803 28.45 5.84 36.70
C LEU A 803 29.27 7.09 36.37
N ILE A 804 29.11 8.13 37.17
CA ILE A 804 29.57 9.49 36.87
C ILE A 804 30.87 9.79 37.58
N ASN A 805 31.84 10.35 36.86
CA ASN A 805 33.04 10.93 37.43
C ASN A 805 32.70 12.26 38.11
N HIS A 806 32.49 12.21 39.42
CA HIS A 806 32.07 13.38 40.20
C HIS A 806 33.12 14.50 40.26
N GLY A 807 34.40 14.17 40.07
CA GLY A 807 35.48 15.15 40.11
C GLY A 807 35.58 16.01 38.85
N GLU A 808 35.09 15.51 37.71
CA GLU A 808 35.22 16.14 36.40
C GLU A 808 33.87 16.56 35.80
N SER A 809 32.75 16.01 36.29
CA SER A 809 31.40 16.37 35.83
C SER A 809 30.94 17.74 36.35
N LEU A 810 30.19 18.45 35.51
CA LEU A 810 29.57 19.72 35.85
C LEU A 810 28.06 19.51 36.07
N PHE A 811 27.60 19.82 37.28
CA PHE A 811 26.17 19.84 37.63
C PHE A 811 25.78 21.28 38.00
N SER A 812 25.48 22.10 37.00
CA SER A 812 24.95 23.45 37.20
C SER A 812 23.47 23.49 36.83
N ASN A 813 22.59 23.11 37.76
CA ASN A 813 21.18 23.38 37.56
C ASN A 813 20.85 24.82 38.02
N ASN A 814 20.40 25.67 37.09
CA ASN A 814 20.01 27.04 37.40
C ASN A 814 18.55 27.13 37.94
N PHE A 815 17.68 26.12 37.70
CA PHE A 815 16.25 26.13 38.07
C PHE A 815 15.72 24.74 38.46
N GLY A 816 15.38 24.57 39.75
CA GLY A 816 14.62 23.42 40.24
C GLY A 816 13.52 23.90 41.18
N PHE A 817 12.29 23.46 40.97
CA PHE A 817 11.14 23.74 41.85
C PHE A 817 10.60 22.44 42.48
N SER A 818 11.48 21.58 43.01
CA SER A 818 11.06 20.30 43.61
C SER A 818 11.54 20.15 45.06
N ASP A 819 10.66 19.67 45.95
CA ASP A 819 11.10 18.94 47.14
C ASP A 819 11.67 17.61 46.66
N SER A 820 12.97 17.46 46.75
CA SER A 820 13.63 16.18 46.51
C SER A 820 13.61 15.39 47.82
N TYR A 821 12.75 14.37 47.91
CA TYR A 821 12.80 13.41 49.02
C TYR A 821 13.93 12.42 48.76
N ALA A 822 14.90 12.37 49.68
CA ALA A 822 16.02 11.45 49.61
C ALA A 822 15.63 10.08 50.18
N SER A 823 15.79 9.04 49.37
CA SER A 823 15.72 7.63 49.74
C SER A 823 17.03 6.99 49.30
N GLY A 824 17.79 6.51 50.27
CA GLY A 824 19.11 5.92 50.09
C GLY A 824 19.83 5.78 51.43
N ASP A 825 20.71 4.79 51.54
CA ASP A 825 21.46 4.46 52.76
C ASP A 825 22.26 5.69 53.23
N VAL A 826 21.83 6.26 54.36
CA VAL A 826 22.24 7.60 54.86
C VAL A 826 23.67 7.63 55.44
N GLU A 827 24.50 6.62 55.18
CA GLU A 827 25.76 6.39 55.90
C GLU A 827 27.04 6.84 55.18
N ASP A 828 27.03 7.15 53.86
CA ASP A 828 28.25 7.52 53.11
C ASP A 828 28.42 9.03 52.83
N ASP A 829 29.60 9.58 53.14
CA ASP A 829 29.97 11.02 53.09
C ASP A 829 30.17 11.61 51.66
N TYR A 830 29.76 10.93 50.58
CA TYR A 830 30.11 11.27 49.19
C TYR A 830 28.90 11.58 48.28
N TRP A 831 27.93 12.35 48.77
CA TRP A 831 26.73 12.69 48.00
C TRP A 831 27.02 13.86 47.04
N VAL A 832 26.56 13.75 45.78
CA VAL A 832 26.48 14.93 44.90
C VAL A 832 25.24 15.71 45.29
N ASP A 833 25.46 16.79 46.02
CA ASP A 833 24.46 17.83 46.18
C ASP A 833 24.38 18.59 44.84
N ILE A 834 23.48 18.19 43.92
CA ILE A 834 23.08 19.05 42.79
C ILE A 834 22.62 20.44 43.30
N ARG A 835 22.31 20.49 44.60
CA ARG A 835 21.69 21.57 45.35
C ARG A 835 22.49 22.88 45.49
N ASN A 836 23.74 23.05 45.02
CA ASN A 836 24.39 24.35 45.31
C ASN A 836 25.63 24.80 44.53
N ILE A 837 25.90 24.34 43.31
CA ILE A 837 27.12 24.85 42.66
C ILE A 837 26.92 26.26 42.10
N ASN A 838 25.72 26.66 41.63
CA ASN A 838 25.41 28.06 41.21
C ASN A 838 23.90 28.48 41.25
N GLY A 839 22.99 27.69 41.82
CA GLY A 839 21.53 27.90 41.71
C GLY A 839 20.92 29.15 42.38
N ASN A 840 19.67 29.49 42.00
CA ASN A 840 18.90 30.62 42.52
C ASN A 840 18.28 30.33 43.91
N GLY A 841 19.01 30.58 45.00
CA GLY A 841 18.40 30.83 46.32
C GLY A 841 18.89 29.94 47.47
N SER A 842 18.46 30.28 48.69
CA SER A 842 18.56 29.39 49.86
C SER A 842 17.25 28.61 49.96
N PHE A 843 17.30 27.31 50.24
CA PHE A 843 16.10 26.50 50.45
C PHE A 843 15.24 27.03 51.60
N GLU A 844 13.92 26.94 51.46
CA GLU A 844 12.98 27.11 52.57
C GLU A 844 13.11 25.93 53.56
N SER A 845 12.54 26.07 54.77
CA SER A 845 12.72 25.10 55.85
C SER A 845 12.09 23.72 55.60
N ASP A 846 11.28 23.60 54.56
CA ASP A 846 10.62 22.39 54.06
C ASP A 846 11.41 21.69 52.94
N GLY A 847 12.44 22.32 52.37
CA GLY A 847 13.22 21.76 51.27
C GLY A 847 12.87 22.32 49.89
N ALA A 848 11.93 23.26 49.80
CA ALA A 848 11.55 23.89 48.54
C ALA A 848 12.56 24.97 48.13
N VAL A 849 12.81 25.11 46.82
CA VAL A 849 13.52 26.27 46.27
C VAL A 849 12.57 27.48 46.27
N ASP A 850 13.07 28.63 46.75
CA ASP A 850 12.39 29.93 46.80
C ASP A 850 11.65 30.22 45.47
N GLN A 851 10.32 30.24 45.57
CA GLN A 851 9.38 30.31 44.46
C GLN A 851 9.30 31.71 43.81
N ASP A 852 10.08 32.69 44.27
CA ASP A 852 10.03 34.08 43.78
C ASP A 852 11.42 34.63 43.37
N PRO A 853 11.83 34.42 42.10
CA PRO A 853 13.06 35.00 41.54
C PRO A 853 13.13 36.54 41.63
N ALA A 854 11.99 37.24 41.70
CA ALA A 854 11.97 38.69 41.81
C ALA A 854 12.30 39.18 43.23
N ALA A 855 12.04 38.38 44.26
CA ALA A 855 12.33 38.71 45.65
C ALA A 855 13.81 38.51 46.04
N ASN A 856 14.52 37.58 45.40
CA ASN A 856 15.90 37.24 45.72
C ASN A 856 16.97 38.05 44.96
N GLY A 857 16.55 38.94 44.05
CA GLY A 857 17.42 39.89 43.36
C GLY A 857 18.37 39.25 42.33
N LYS A 858 18.08 38.03 41.88
CA LYS A 858 18.80 37.35 40.79
C LYS A 858 17.96 37.41 39.51
N GLU A 859 18.59 37.73 38.37
CA GLU A 859 17.89 37.83 37.09
C GLU A 859 17.35 36.46 36.67
N ALA A 860 16.05 36.36 36.39
CA ALA A 860 15.51 35.25 35.62
C ALA A 860 16.13 35.33 34.21
N PRO A 861 16.73 34.25 33.68
CA PRO A 861 17.26 34.23 32.33
C PRO A 861 16.14 34.56 31.36
N GLU A 862 16.46 35.31 30.31
CA GLU A 862 15.57 35.70 29.23
C GLU A 862 14.80 34.51 28.61
N LEU A 863 15.27 33.27 28.85
CA LEU A 863 14.69 32.01 28.38
C LEU A 863 13.38 31.60 29.08
N VAL A 864 13.11 32.03 30.32
CA VAL A 864 11.84 31.74 31.03
C VAL A 864 10.76 32.78 30.72
N THR A 865 11.14 33.92 30.14
CA THR A 865 10.26 35.09 29.92
C THR A 865 9.95 35.38 28.45
N ALA A 866 10.51 34.62 27.51
CA ALA A 866 10.22 34.76 26.08
C ALA A 866 8.84 34.15 25.76
N ASP A 867 8.10 34.73 24.80
CA ASP A 867 6.79 34.25 24.37
C ASP A 867 6.89 32.77 23.93
N ASN A 868 6.42 31.86 24.77
CA ASN A 868 6.37 30.42 24.52
C ASN A 868 4.89 30.00 24.41
N THR A 869 4.54 29.19 23.41
CA THR A 869 3.14 28.77 23.18
C THR A 869 2.75 27.55 24.02
N LEU A 870 3.72 26.75 24.45
CA LEU A 870 3.52 25.60 25.32
C LEU A 870 3.38 26.08 26.77
N THR A 871 2.12 26.22 27.19
CA THR A 871 1.73 26.54 28.56
C THR A 871 0.90 25.40 29.11
N GLU A 872 1.43 24.67 30.08
CA GLU A 872 0.59 23.79 30.88
C GLU A 872 -0.17 24.64 31.89
N THR A 873 -1.49 24.65 31.72
CA THR A 873 -2.42 25.37 32.58
C THR A 873 -3.18 24.34 33.41
N ASP A 874 -3.04 24.42 34.73
CA ASP A 874 -3.81 23.55 35.62
C ASP A 874 -5.34 23.88 35.54
N PRO A 875 -6.22 23.02 36.08
CA PRO A 875 -7.67 23.26 36.09
C PRO A 875 -8.11 24.53 36.87
N ASN A 876 -7.22 25.13 37.67
CA ASN A 876 -7.46 26.36 38.43
C ASN A 876 -6.83 27.61 37.77
N GLY A 877 -6.14 27.46 36.64
CA GLY A 877 -5.52 28.53 35.88
C GLY A 877 -4.05 28.86 36.24
N ALA A 878 -3.36 28.05 37.03
CA ALA A 878 -1.92 28.22 37.27
C ALA A 878 -1.11 27.75 36.07
N GLN A 879 -0.13 28.54 35.64
CA GLN A 879 0.66 28.30 34.42
C GLN A 879 2.13 28.07 34.78
N ALA A 880 2.70 26.95 34.31
CA ALA A 880 4.15 26.77 34.24
C ALA A 880 4.63 27.15 32.84
N ILE A 881 5.64 28.01 32.74
CA ILE A 881 6.24 28.43 31.47
C ILE A 881 7.44 27.52 31.20
N ALA A 882 7.48 26.92 30.01
CA ALA A 882 8.59 26.07 29.59
C ALA A 882 9.89 26.86 29.43
N GLY A 883 11.03 26.27 29.83
CA GLY A 883 12.38 26.83 29.58
C GLY A 883 12.95 26.47 28.21
N ALA A 884 12.35 25.50 27.53
CA ALA A 884 12.71 25.11 26.16
C ALA A 884 12.19 26.14 25.14
N LYS A 885 13.01 26.48 24.14
CA LYS A 885 12.71 27.56 23.17
C LYS A 885 12.41 27.03 21.77
N GLY A 886 11.58 27.77 21.02
CA GLY A 886 11.38 27.52 19.58
C GLY A 886 10.75 26.17 19.27
N LEU A 887 10.11 25.54 20.27
CA LEU A 887 9.49 24.24 20.09
C LEU A 887 8.20 24.36 19.28
N TYR A 888 8.01 23.43 18.36
CA TYR A 888 6.83 23.34 17.53
C TYR A 888 6.00 22.11 17.89
N TYR A 889 4.80 22.32 18.41
CA TYR A 889 3.86 21.23 18.64
C TYR A 889 3.20 20.84 17.32
N ILE A 890 3.58 19.67 16.79
CA ILE A 890 3.04 19.13 15.54
C ILE A 890 1.64 18.59 15.81
N THR A 891 0.67 18.99 14.99
CA THR A 891 -0.68 18.44 15.02
C THR A 891 -0.82 17.30 14.00
N ALA A 892 -1.77 16.38 14.24
CA ALA A 892 -1.94 15.19 13.38
C ALA A 892 -2.25 15.53 11.91
N ASP A 893 -2.93 16.66 11.64
CA ASP A 893 -3.25 17.13 10.29
C ASP A 893 -2.04 17.72 9.52
N GLN A 894 -0.92 17.95 10.19
CA GLN A 894 0.30 18.48 9.59
C GLN A 894 1.24 17.40 9.07
N VAL A 895 1.01 16.14 9.39
CA VAL A 895 1.92 15.04 9.04
C VAL A 895 1.13 13.81 8.61
N GLY A 896 1.83 12.82 8.08
CA GLY A 896 1.21 11.64 7.49
C GLY A 896 0.74 11.84 6.06
N ALA A 897 0.07 10.81 5.54
CA ALA A 897 -0.32 10.72 4.13
C ALA A 897 -1.24 11.88 3.72
N GLY A 898 -0.89 12.55 2.62
CA GLY A 898 -1.58 13.72 2.09
C GLY A 898 -1.13 15.06 2.67
N SER A 899 -0.24 15.06 3.68
CA SER A 899 0.32 16.32 4.20
C SER A 899 1.29 16.96 3.23
N THR A 900 1.18 18.28 3.07
CA THR A 900 2.16 19.13 2.38
C THR A 900 2.89 20.09 3.34
N TRP A 901 2.67 19.96 4.64
CA TRP A 901 3.27 20.86 5.63
C TRP A 901 4.79 20.62 5.71
N MET A 902 5.54 21.70 5.89
CA MET A 902 6.98 21.66 6.12
C MET A 902 7.29 22.48 7.35
N ALA A 903 8.19 21.99 8.19
CA ALA A 903 8.70 22.76 9.31
C ALA A 903 9.45 23.98 8.75
N ASN A 904 9.26 25.14 9.39
CA ASN A 904 10.04 26.34 9.13
C ASN A 904 11.06 26.43 10.26
N ASP A 905 12.36 26.40 9.95
CA ASP A 905 13.46 26.44 10.93
C ASP A 905 13.66 27.83 11.59
N ASP A 906 12.65 28.71 11.56
CA ASP A 906 12.69 30.11 12.02
C ASP A 906 12.26 30.29 13.49
#